data_AF-A0A9P5W5G8-F1
#
_entry.id   AF-A0A9P5W5G8-F1
#
_cell.length_a   1.000
_cell.length_b   1.000
_cell.length_c   1.000
_cell.angle_alpha   90.00
_cell.angle_beta   90.00
_cell.angle_gamma   90.00
#
_symmetry.space_group_name_H-M   'P 1'
#
loop_
_entity.id
_entity.type
_entity.pdbx_description
1 polymer ?
#
loop_
_entity_poly.entity_id
_entity_poly.type
_entity_poly.pdbx_seq_one_letter_code
_entity_poly.pdbx_strand_id
1 'polypeptide(L)'
;MPKDTEVIKKDSSAEIKRLSESNERDKHWMRWGPYLSERQWATVREDYSADGDAWRFFPHEHARSRTYRWGEDGLAGISDNHQRLCFSVALWNGKDKILKERLYGLTNHEGNHGEDVKELYYYLECTPTHSYMKYLYKYPQAPFPYEQLVSEGTRRSRQELEYELLDTGVFDQDKYFDVFVEYAKDAQDVDDIFIKITAHNRGSEDAPLHIVPQFWFRNTWSWFPPGEVKVPSLKKTGPLTIEAQHESLGQRWVQFEAAPAGSQPELIFTDNESNLKKLFNVANTSQYVKDGFHEYVANGNKEAVNNKEYQGTKAAGVYKFDKVPAGGHVEVRIRLNGQNSTEGVDQKKFERVLQQRIQENEEFYNKLAINNLPEDLRNIQRQAFAGMLWSKQWYHFDQRSWSKGDPIGPAPPAERRNVRNKEWKHLYIDDILSMPDKWEYPFFAAWDMAFHAIPLSIVDPTFAKKQLDLLTREWYMHPSGQIPAYEWNFSDVNPPVHAWATLQVFKTEDRLYGTQDFVFLERVFQKLLLNFTWWVNRKDMDGNNIFEGGFLGLDNIGLFNRSEPLPNGATLRQADGTSWMAFFSLLMLHIALELAKRNPVYEDIASKFLEHFFHISDAMTYETEDKEETLWDPVDKFFYDSISWPGGSTERLKTRSLVGVIPLYSVLSLDPEYLELFPGFNKRLQWLLAYREKNRPSCVFKKDDIKDNGSFLLALVDQNMLRAVLQRVLDENEFLSPYGIRSLSKFHEKNPLVRWVNGQEFRVGYLPAESDSGMFGGNSNWRGPIWLPTTYLLVASLKRFHYFYGEDFKVECPTGSGRMLNLEQVAWEIEIRLVALVQRNTQGKRVANGGNAKADQDPHFRDLVLFYEYFDAETGRGLGASHQTGWTGLLAMLVQQVGDKCTNCI
;
A
#
# COMPACT_ATOMS: atom_id res chain seq x y z
N MET A 1 -23.48 -3.23 1.46
CA MET A 1 -24.06 -1.92 1.12
C MET A 1 -25.48 -2.12 0.62
N PRO A 2 -26.40 -1.17 0.84
CA PRO A 2 -27.83 -1.31 0.57
C PRO A 2 -28.14 -1.67 -0.89
N LYS A 3 -29.26 -2.38 -1.13
CA LYS A 3 -29.74 -2.78 -2.46
C LYS A 3 -30.16 -1.61 -3.36
N ASP A 4 -30.28 -0.39 -2.83
CA ASP A 4 -30.78 0.80 -3.52
C ASP A 4 -29.67 1.82 -3.87
N THR A 5 -28.47 1.36 -4.24
CA THR A 5 -27.43 2.29 -4.72
C THR A 5 -27.74 2.64 -6.18
N GLU A 6 -27.99 3.92 -6.48
CA GLU A 6 -28.20 4.38 -7.86
C GLU A 6 -26.92 4.13 -8.68
N VAL A 7 -27.08 3.50 -9.86
CA VAL A 7 -25.96 3.18 -10.74
C VAL A 7 -25.28 4.47 -11.22
N ILE A 8 -23.97 4.58 -10.99
CA ILE A 8 -23.12 5.69 -11.44
C ILE A 8 -23.04 5.64 -12.96
N LYS A 9 -23.65 6.64 -13.62
CA LYS A 9 -23.60 6.81 -15.07
C LYS A 9 -22.27 7.42 -15.51
N LYS A 10 -21.82 7.12 -16.73
CA LYS A 10 -20.55 7.63 -17.32
C LYS A 10 -20.44 9.17 -17.34
N ASP A 11 -21.55 9.89 -17.46
CA ASP A 11 -21.58 11.36 -17.44
C ASP A 11 -22.15 11.91 -16.11
N SER A 12 -22.15 11.10 -15.06
CA SER A 12 -22.73 11.51 -13.78
C SER A 12 -21.99 12.68 -13.14
N SER A 13 -20.69 12.85 -13.38
CA SER A 13 -19.90 14.04 -13.01
C SER A 13 -18.82 14.28 -14.06
N ALA A 14 -18.22 15.47 -14.04
CA ALA A 14 -17.12 15.79 -14.94
C ALA A 14 -15.92 14.83 -14.78
N GLU A 15 -15.62 14.39 -13.55
CA GLU A 15 -14.51 13.47 -13.30
C GLU A 15 -14.79 12.04 -13.79
N ILE A 16 -16.01 11.53 -13.57
CA ILE A 16 -16.40 10.20 -14.10
C ILE A 16 -16.35 10.21 -15.64
N LYS A 17 -16.73 11.32 -16.27
CA LYS A 17 -16.60 11.47 -17.73
C LYS A 17 -15.14 11.37 -18.18
N ARG A 18 -14.20 12.06 -17.53
CA ARG A 18 -12.77 11.96 -17.86
C ARG A 18 -12.21 10.55 -17.67
N LEU A 19 -12.68 9.87 -16.64
CA LEU A 19 -12.30 8.49 -16.39
C LEU A 19 -12.78 7.59 -17.55
N SER A 20 -14.00 7.80 -18.05
CA SER A 20 -14.50 7.13 -19.26
C SER A 20 -13.64 7.45 -20.49
N GLU A 21 -13.39 8.75 -20.76
CA GLU A 21 -12.56 9.20 -21.89
C GLU A 21 -11.15 8.57 -21.85
N SER A 22 -10.60 8.38 -20.65
CA SER A 22 -9.30 7.72 -20.45
C SER A 22 -9.35 6.23 -20.76
N ASN A 23 -10.40 5.55 -20.29
CA ASN A 23 -10.60 4.13 -20.49
C ASN A 23 -10.86 3.79 -21.97
N GLU A 24 -11.59 4.68 -22.66
CA GLU A 24 -11.91 4.58 -24.10
C GLU A 24 -10.75 5.05 -24.99
N ARG A 25 -9.71 5.65 -24.39
CA ARG A 25 -8.52 6.22 -25.05
C ARG A 25 -8.82 7.41 -25.96
N ASP A 26 -9.92 8.11 -25.71
CA ASP A 26 -10.26 9.37 -26.38
C ASP A 26 -9.36 10.51 -25.92
N LYS A 27 -9.02 10.53 -24.62
CA LYS A 27 -8.06 11.46 -24.02
C LYS A 27 -7.15 10.75 -23.02
N HIS A 28 -5.87 11.11 -22.99
CA HIS A 28 -4.88 10.47 -22.11
C HIS A 28 -4.72 11.19 -20.78
N TRP A 29 -5.79 11.31 -19.99
CA TRP A 29 -5.74 12.06 -18.73
C TRP A 29 -4.69 11.52 -17.74
N MET A 30 -4.52 10.20 -17.69
CA MET A 30 -3.52 9.54 -16.83
C MET A 30 -2.09 9.58 -17.40
N ARG A 31 -1.82 10.36 -18.45
CA ARG A 31 -0.44 10.52 -18.95
C ARG A 31 0.44 11.16 -17.88
N TRP A 32 -0.09 12.13 -17.14
CA TRP A 32 0.62 12.84 -16.08
C TRP A 32 -0.02 12.54 -14.73
N GLY A 33 0.78 12.24 -13.72
CA GLY A 33 0.29 11.92 -12.39
C GLY A 33 1.42 11.88 -11.36
N PRO A 34 1.11 11.52 -10.12
CA PRO A 34 2.04 11.55 -8.99
C PRO A 34 3.00 10.34 -8.99
N TYR A 35 3.57 10.02 -10.15
CA TYR A 35 4.26 8.75 -10.40
C TYR A 35 5.74 8.72 -9.95
N LEU A 36 6.28 9.83 -9.45
CA LEU A 36 7.57 9.88 -8.77
C LEU A 36 7.48 9.20 -7.41
N SER A 37 8.49 8.45 -7.00
CA SER A 37 8.58 7.97 -5.61
C SER A 37 8.86 9.14 -4.64
N GLU A 38 8.57 8.95 -3.35
CA GLU A 38 9.06 9.88 -2.32
C GLU A 38 10.48 9.52 -1.87
N ARG A 39 10.86 8.24 -2.04
CA ARG A 39 12.22 7.72 -1.84
C ARG A 39 12.60 6.74 -2.96
N GLN A 40 13.70 7.03 -3.65
CA GLN A 40 14.33 6.10 -4.61
C GLN A 40 15.69 5.56 -4.12
N TRP A 41 16.35 6.30 -3.24
CA TRP A 41 17.59 5.85 -2.57
C TRP A 41 17.32 4.66 -1.64
N ALA A 42 18.34 3.83 -1.43
CA ALA A 42 18.27 2.59 -0.64
C ALA A 42 17.14 1.62 -1.04
N THR A 43 16.89 1.48 -2.34
CA THR A 43 15.96 0.47 -2.89
C THR A 43 16.74 -0.70 -3.47
N VAL A 44 16.14 -1.90 -3.51
CA VAL A 44 16.80 -3.10 -4.05
C VAL A 44 17.12 -2.93 -5.54
N ARG A 45 16.24 -2.27 -6.31
CA ARG A 45 16.52 -1.96 -7.71
C ARG A 45 17.76 -1.07 -7.90
N GLU A 46 18.05 -0.16 -6.97
CA GLU A 46 19.27 0.68 -7.03
C GLU A 46 20.50 0.02 -6.39
N ASP A 47 20.37 -1.20 -5.84
CA ASP A 47 21.44 -1.92 -5.16
C ASP A 47 22.33 -2.72 -6.13
N TYR A 48 23.60 -2.32 -6.18
CA TYR A 48 24.67 -2.99 -6.95
C TYR A 48 25.83 -3.44 -6.04
N SER A 49 25.59 -3.56 -4.72
CA SER A 49 26.54 -4.10 -3.75
C SER A 49 26.78 -5.61 -3.92
N ALA A 50 27.86 -6.11 -3.29
CA ALA A 50 28.20 -7.54 -3.33
C ALA A 50 27.37 -8.37 -2.34
N ASP A 51 26.98 -7.78 -1.22
CA ASP A 51 26.29 -8.40 -0.07
C ASP A 51 24.77 -8.15 -0.07
N GLY A 52 24.29 -7.21 -0.88
CA GLY A 52 22.88 -6.84 -0.95
C GLY A 52 22.48 -5.73 0.02
N ASP A 53 23.42 -5.01 0.64
CA ASP A 53 23.08 -3.90 1.53
C ASP A 53 22.70 -2.63 0.74
N ALA A 54 21.42 -2.56 0.35
CA ALA A 54 20.87 -1.42 -0.40
C ALA A 54 21.00 -0.09 0.36
N TRP A 55 20.84 -0.12 1.69
CA TRP A 55 20.88 1.06 2.55
C TRP A 55 22.26 1.71 2.55
N ARG A 56 23.33 0.93 2.66
CA ARG A 56 24.70 1.45 2.61
C ARG A 56 25.19 1.72 1.19
N PHE A 57 24.68 1.02 0.18
CA PHE A 57 25.14 1.16 -1.20
C PHE A 57 24.72 2.48 -1.86
N PHE A 58 23.46 2.89 -1.64
CA PHE A 58 22.93 4.14 -2.18
C PHE A 58 22.16 4.89 -1.08
N PRO A 59 22.87 5.47 -0.10
CA PRO A 59 22.26 6.17 1.03
C PRO A 59 21.74 7.55 0.61
N HIS A 60 20.97 8.18 1.50
CA HIS A 60 20.42 9.52 1.30
C HIS A 60 21.49 10.59 0.98
N GLU A 61 22.70 10.46 1.53
CA GLU A 61 23.81 11.38 1.28
C GLU A 61 24.20 11.43 -0.20
N HIS A 62 24.06 10.30 -0.89
CA HIS A 62 24.37 10.18 -2.31
C HIS A 62 23.21 10.64 -3.20
N ALA A 63 21.95 10.57 -2.74
CA ALA A 63 20.74 10.84 -3.51
C ALA A 63 20.75 12.17 -4.29
N ARG A 64 21.31 13.23 -3.69
CA ARG A 64 21.44 14.56 -4.31
C ARG A 64 22.48 14.61 -5.45
N SER A 65 23.52 13.78 -5.36
CA SER A 65 24.69 13.83 -6.23
C SER A 65 24.79 12.65 -7.20
N ARG A 66 24.02 11.58 -6.98
CA ARG A 66 24.03 10.34 -7.78
C ARG A 66 22.70 10.17 -8.51
N THR A 67 22.77 9.79 -9.78
CA THR A 67 21.60 9.49 -10.63
C THR A 67 21.05 8.10 -10.33
N TYR A 68 19.75 7.94 -10.51
CA TYR A 68 19.04 6.67 -10.33
C TYR A 68 18.90 5.96 -11.68
N ARG A 69 18.95 4.62 -11.67
CA ARG A 69 18.84 3.81 -12.90
C ARG A 69 17.40 3.42 -13.21
N TRP A 70 16.60 3.14 -12.19
CA TRP A 70 15.32 2.43 -12.30
C TRP A 70 14.11 3.30 -11.95
N GLY A 71 14.34 4.51 -11.44
CA GLY A 71 13.28 5.43 -11.03
C GLY A 71 13.82 6.84 -10.80
N GLU A 72 13.02 7.68 -10.17
CA GLU A 72 13.36 9.01 -9.67
C GLU A 72 12.50 9.28 -8.41
N ASP A 73 12.99 10.16 -7.55
CA ASP A 73 12.27 10.68 -6.39
C ASP A 73 12.11 12.20 -6.45
N GLY A 74 11.15 12.74 -5.71
CA GLY A 74 11.01 14.19 -5.56
C GLY A 74 9.82 14.62 -4.72
N LEU A 75 10.01 15.67 -3.93
CA LEU A 75 8.99 16.22 -3.04
C LEU A 75 7.76 16.73 -3.82
N ALA A 76 6.58 16.18 -3.47
CA ALA A 76 5.28 16.51 -4.06
C ALA A 76 5.26 16.36 -5.60
N GLY A 77 6.05 15.42 -6.14
CA GLY A 77 6.39 15.39 -7.56
C GLY A 77 5.38 14.71 -8.47
N ILE A 78 5.42 15.08 -9.76
CA ILE A 78 4.68 14.42 -10.86
C ILE A 78 5.63 14.01 -11.98
N SER A 79 5.22 13.06 -12.80
CA SER A 79 5.89 12.76 -14.07
C SER A 79 4.90 12.30 -15.13
N ASP A 80 5.37 12.16 -16.38
CA ASP A 80 4.62 11.36 -17.35
C ASP A 80 4.61 9.88 -16.92
N ASN A 81 3.74 9.08 -17.53
CA ASN A 81 3.46 7.69 -17.17
C ASN A 81 4.61 6.70 -17.49
N HIS A 82 5.73 7.19 -18.01
CA HIS A 82 7.01 6.45 -18.14
C HIS A 82 8.18 7.17 -17.46
N GLN A 83 7.89 8.16 -16.60
CA GLN A 83 8.85 8.94 -15.83
C GLN A 83 10.01 9.47 -16.70
N ARG A 84 9.68 10.00 -17.87
CA ARG A 84 10.65 10.60 -18.80
C ARG A 84 10.94 12.01 -18.36
N LEU A 85 9.92 12.85 -18.24
CA LEU A 85 10.02 14.21 -17.70
C LEU A 85 9.38 14.26 -16.31
N CYS A 86 10.18 14.70 -15.34
CA CYS A 86 9.82 14.78 -13.94
C CYS A 86 9.68 16.23 -13.50
N PHE A 87 8.80 16.48 -12.54
CA PHE A 87 8.66 17.75 -11.83
C PHE A 87 8.62 17.50 -10.32
N SER A 88 9.30 18.34 -9.55
CA SER A 88 9.18 18.37 -8.08
C SER A 88 9.51 19.75 -7.54
N VAL A 89 9.18 19.97 -6.27
CA VAL A 89 9.50 21.22 -5.56
C VAL A 89 10.78 21.03 -4.76
N ALA A 90 11.65 22.04 -4.77
CA ALA A 90 12.70 22.17 -3.77
C ALA A 90 12.58 23.46 -2.96
N LEU A 91 13.01 23.39 -1.71
CA LEU A 91 12.89 24.48 -0.74
C LEU A 91 14.22 24.73 -0.02
N TRP A 92 14.49 25.99 0.31
CA TRP A 92 15.61 26.35 1.18
C TRP A 92 15.28 27.56 2.04
N ASN A 93 15.31 27.39 3.36
CA ASN A 93 15.00 28.44 4.34
C ASN A 93 16.18 29.38 4.63
N GLY A 94 17.28 29.28 3.86
CA GLY A 94 18.50 30.07 4.07
C GLY A 94 19.44 29.55 5.17
N LYS A 95 19.05 28.50 5.88
CA LYS A 95 19.78 27.95 7.04
C LYS A 95 20.02 26.45 6.95
N ASP A 96 19.16 25.73 6.26
CA ASP A 96 19.25 24.28 6.08
C ASP A 96 20.54 23.92 5.33
N LYS A 97 21.21 22.84 5.77
CA LYS A 97 22.47 22.38 5.17
C LYS A 97 22.24 21.80 3.78
N ILE A 98 21.00 21.39 3.48
CA ILE A 98 20.63 20.72 2.24
C ILE A 98 19.43 21.42 1.62
N LEU A 99 19.49 21.65 0.31
CA LEU A 99 18.32 22.01 -0.50
C LEU A 99 17.26 20.88 -0.36
N LYS A 100 16.12 21.19 0.25
CA LYS A 100 15.07 20.22 0.55
C LYS A 100 14.29 19.88 -0.73
N GLU A 101 14.74 18.87 -1.46
CA GLU A 101 14.16 18.41 -2.73
C GLU A 101 13.54 17.01 -2.65
N ARG A 102 13.70 16.34 -1.51
CA ARG A 102 13.19 15.00 -1.20
C ARG A 102 13.01 14.84 0.30
N LEU A 103 12.15 13.91 0.70
CA LEU A 103 11.89 13.61 2.10
C LEU A 103 13.07 12.86 2.73
N TYR A 104 13.44 13.25 3.95
CA TYR A 104 14.46 12.59 4.74
C TYR A 104 13.85 11.59 5.74
N GLY A 105 14.65 10.60 6.13
CA GLY A 105 14.31 9.69 7.21
C GLY A 105 15.50 8.80 7.55
N LEU A 106 15.30 7.97 8.57
CA LEU A 106 16.31 7.06 9.09
C LEU A 106 16.35 5.78 8.26
N THR A 107 17.55 5.23 8.08
CA THR A 107 17.73 3.88 7.55
C THR A 107 17.36 2.83 8.60
N ASN A 108 17.20 1.58 8.16
CA ASN A 108 16.93 0.43 9.04
C ASN A 108 17.95 0.28 10.20
N HIS A 109 19.18 0.75 10.02
CA HIS A 109 20.22 0.71 11.07
C HIS A 109 20.24 1.94 11.99
N GLU A 110 19.53 3.01 11.63
CA GLU A 110 19.54 4.27 12.36
C GLU A 110 18.29 4.45 13.24
N GLY A 111 17.15 3.90 12.84
CA GLY A 111 15.95 3.88 13.68
C GLY A 111 16.01 2.75 14.72
N ASN A 112 15.43 3.00 15.90
CA ASN A 112 15.34 2.01 16.96
C ASN A 112 14.37 0.87 16.60
N HIS A 113 13.36 1.17 15.78
CA HIS A 113 12.47 0.16 15.22
C HIS A 113 12.82 -0.17 13.77
N GLY A 114 13.28 0.75 12.93
CA GLY A 114 13.66 0.43 11.55
C GLY A 114 13.77 1.67 10.68
N GLU A 115 13.48 1.56 9.39
CA GLU A 115 13.35 2.73 8.53
C GLU A 115 12.19 3.63 8.97
N ASP A 116 12.37 4.94 8.88
CA ASP A 116 11.43 5.86 9.53
C ASP A 116 11.49 7.25 8.91
N VAL A 117 10.40 7.70 8.29
CA VAL A 117 10.34 9.01 7.63
C VAL A 117 10.26 10.14 8.66
N LYS A 118 11.23 11.05 8.65
CA LYS A 118 11.32 12.14 9.64
C LYS A 118 10.76 13.46 9.15
N GLU A 119 9.70 13.41 8.36
CA GLU A 119 9.14 14.56 7.65
C GLU A 119 7.62 14.64 7.83
N LEU A 120 7.06 15.85 7.70
CA LEU A 120 5.64 16.09 7.86
C LEU A 120 5.02 16.48 6.52
N TYR A 121 4.32 15.53 5.90
CA TYR A 121 3.67 15.69 4.60
C TYR A 121 2.33 14.98 4.54
N TYR A 122 1.43 15.41 3.64
CA TYR A 122 0.04 14.95 3.62
C TYR A 122 -0.56 14.97 2.21
N TYR A 123 -1.28 13.90 1.87
CA TYR A 123 -2.08 13.77 0.66
C TYR A 123 -3.50 14.28 0.92
N LEU A 124 -3.81 15.49 0.44
CA LEU A 124 -5.07 16.17 0.80
C LEU A 124 -6.18 15.89 -0.20
N GLU A 125 -5.88 16.00 -1.50
CA GLU A 125 -6.86 15.86 -2.58
C GLU A 125 -6.21 15.16 -3.77
N CYS A 126 -6.96 14.29 -4.45
CA CYS A 126 -6.55 13.72 -5.74
C CYS A 126 -7.77 13.12 -6.46
N THR A 127 -8.04 13.56 -7.69
CA THR A 127 -9.04 12.89 -8.52
C THR A 127 -8.44 11.68 -9.26
N PRO A 128 -9.23 10.64 -9.63
CA PRO A 128 -8.69 9.42 -10.26
C PRO A 128 -7.96 9.65 -11.58
N THR A 129 -8.34 10.69 -12.34
CA THR A 129 -7.63 11.11 -13.57
C THR A 129 -6.48 12.08 -13.31
N HIS A 130 -6.20 12.38 -12.04
CA HIS A 130 -5.22 13.37 -11.59
C HIS A 130 -5.49 14.75 -12.21
N SER A 131 -6.76 15.06 -12.48
CA SER A 131 -7.19 16.33 -13.05
C SER A 131 -7.08 17.47 -12.04
N TYR A 132 -7.22 17.14 -10.75
CA TYR A 132 -6.88 17.97 -9.60
C TYR A 132 -6.08 17.15 -8.59
N MET A 133 -5.02 17.74 -8.02
CA MET A 133 -4.27 17.15 -6.91
C MET A 133 -3.81 18.25 -5.94
N LYS A 134 -3.78 17.93 -4.64
CA LYS A 134 -3.27 18.83 -3.59
C LYS A 134 -2.44 18.07 -2.56
N TYR A 135 -1.22 18.55 -2.36
CA TYR A 135 -0.24 18.04 -1.41
C TYR A 135 0.12 19.14 -0.40
N LEU A 136 0.44 18.76 0.84
CA LEU A 136 0.99 19.67 1.86
C LEU A 136 2.31 19.13 2.39
N TYR A 137 3.35 19.97 2.41
CA TYR A 137 4.60 19.74 3.13
C TYR A 137 4.77 20.79 4.23
N LYS A 138 5.21 20.40 5.43
CA LYS A 138 5.52 21.33 6.53
C LYS A 138 7.02 21.49 6.69
N TYR A 139 7.56 22.66 6.31
CA TYR A 139 9.00 22.91 6.26
C TYR A 139 9.47 23.86 7.38
N PRO A 140 10.36 23.45 8.30
CA PRO A 140 10.87 24.33 9.35
C PRO A 140 11.60 25.59 8.83
N GLN A 141 11.52 26.68 9.59
CA GLN A 141 12.32 27.91 9.35
C GLN A 141 13.72 27.86 9.99
N ALA A 142 13.93 26.90 10.89
CA ALA A 142 15.23 26.58 11.47
C ALA A 142 15.96 25.53 10.60
N PRO A 143 17.28 25.34 10.74
CA PRO A 143 17.97 24.21 10.14
C PRO A 143 17.25 22.90 10.47
N PHE A 144 17.09 22.03 9.49
CA PHE A 144 16.45 20.74 9.71
C PHE A 144 17.34 19.84 10.61
N PRO A 145 16.79 19.18 11.64
CA PRO A 145 17.58 18.57 12.72
C PRO A 145 18.13 17.16 12.38
N TYR A 146 18.79 16.97 11.23
CA TYR A 146 19.26 15.64 10.77
C TYR A 146 20.12 14.90 11.81
N GLU A 147 21.16 15.55 12.35
CA GLU A 147 22.11 14.93 13.29
C GLU A 147 21.42 14.52 14.60
N GLN A 148 20.47 15.32 15.08
CA GLN A 148 19.71 15.02 16.29
C GLN A 148 18.81 13.80 16.08
N LEU A 149 18.13 13.72 14.94
CA LEU A 149 17.26 12.58 14.59
C LEU A 149 18.05 11.27 14.53
N VAL A 150 19.21 11.25 13.85
CA VAL A 150 20.09 10.07 13.80
C VAL A 150 20.66 9.74 15.18
N SER A 151 21.13 10.74 15.93
CA SER A 151 21.72 10.51 17.25
C SER A 151 20.70 9.95 18.25
N GLU A 152 19.45 10.41 18.22
CA GLU A 152 18.41 9.91 19.11
C GLU A 152 17.89 8.54 18.66
N GLY A 153 17.68 8.34 17.34
CA GLY A 153 17.27 7.04 16.79
C GLY A 153 18.25 5.92 17.14
N THR A 154 19.56 6.17 16.97
CA THR A 154 20.62 5.19 17.28
C THR A 154 20.85 4.98 18.78
N ARG A 155 20.52 5.97 19.62
CA ARG A 155 20.66 5.88 21.08
C ARG A 155 19.54 5.09 21.74
N ARG A 156 18.32 5.16 21.18
CA ARG A 156 17.13 4.56 21.76
C ARG A 156 17.12 3.05 21.62
N SER A 157 16.55 2.41 22.63
CA SER A 157 16.28 0.98 22.64
C SER A 157 14.96 0.66 21.93
N ARG A 158 14.72 -0.63 21.64
CA ARG A 158 13.43 -1.13 21.13
C ARG A 158 12.29 -1.02 22.15
N GLN A 159 12.58 -0.70 23.42
CA GLN A 159 11.56 -0.49 24.44
C GLN A 159 11.10 0.98 24.51
N GLU A 160 11.82 1.88 23.84
CA GLU A 160 11.47 3.29 23.76
C GLU A 160 10.68 3.58 22.48
N LEU A 161 9.85 4.62 22.54
CA LEU A 161 9.15 5.14 21.37
C LEU A 161 10.16 5.69 20.35
N GLU A 162 9.77 5.71 19.08
CA GLU A 162 10.48 6.45 18.03
C GLU A 162 10.63 7.93 18.41
N TYR A 163 11.69 8.56 17.91
CA TYR A 163 11.93 9.99 18.12
C TYR A 163 11.52 10.76 16.88
N GLU A 164 10.41 11.47 16.95
CA GLU A 164 9.81 12.13 15.80
C GLU A 164 10.31 13.55 15.58
N LEU A 165 10.09 14.08 14.37
CA LEU A 165 10.44 15.47 14.05
C LEU A 165 9.78 16.47 15.02
N LEU A 166 8.55 16.18 15.49
CA LEU A 166 7.86 17.01 16.48
C LEU A 166 8.53 16.97 17.86
N ASP A 167 9.26 15.91 18.21
CA ASP A 167 9.95 15.80 19.50
C ASP A 167 11.26 16.60 19.56
N THR A 168 11.72 17.11 18.41
CA THR A 168 12.93 17.96 18.32
C THR A 168 12.70 19.37 18.86
N GLY A 169 11.44 19.77 19.03
CA GLY A 169 11.03 21.12 19.40
C GLY A 169 11.08 22.15 18.26
N VAL A 170 11.45 21.73 17.04
CA VAL A 170 11.56 22.65 15.88
C VAL A 170 10.21 23.26 15.46
N PHE A 171 9.09 22.68 15.90
CA PHE A 171 7.72 23.16 15.65
C PHE A 171 7.07 23.87 16.85
N ASP A 172 7.70 23.92 18.03
CA ASP A 172 7.07 24.39 19.27
C ASP A 172 6.67 25.87 19.24
N GLN A 173 7.36 26.67 18.42
CA GLN A 173 7.12 28.11 18.26
C GLN A 173 6.41 28.47 16.96
N ASP A 174 5.81 27.50 16.27
CA ASP A 174 5.14 27.69 14.97
C ASP A 174 6.04 28.24 13.86
N LYS A 175 7.37 28.12 14.01
CA LYS A 175 8.37 28.59 13.05
C LYS A 175 8.56 27.61 11.89
N TYR A 176 7.53 27.46 11.08
CA TYR A 176 7.53 26.63 9.87
C TYR A 176 6.71 27.25 8.75
N PHE A 177 6.84 26.68 7.56
CA PHE A 177 6.02 26.98 6.40
C PHE A 177 5.08 25.81 6.11
N ASP A 178 3.79 26.07 5.92
CA ASP A 178 2.91 25.14 5.21
C ASP A 178 3.08 25.40 3.71
N VAL A 179 3.62 24.42 2.98
CA VAL A 179 3.84 24.49 1.54
C VAL A 179 2.81 23.61 0.84
N PHE A 180 1.77 24.25 0.29
CA PHE A 180 0.78 23.57 -0.54
C PHE A 180 1.24 23.53 -1.99
N VAL A 181 1.10 22.36 -2.62
CA VAL A 181 1.35 22.16 -4.05
C VAL A 181 0.07 21.66 -4.68
N GLU A 182 -0.45 22.43 -5.63
CA GLU A 182 -1.70 22.13 -6.35
C GLU A 182 -1.43 21.95 -7.84
N TYR A 183 -2.09 20.95 -8.42
CA TYR A 183 -2.04 20.63 -9.85
C TYR A 183 -3.44 20.69 -10.43
N ALA A 184 -3.58 21.31 -11.60
CA ALA A 184 -4.84 21.41 -12.32
C ALA A 184 -4.63 21.20 -13.81
N LYS A 185 -5.38 20.28 -14.43
CA LYS A 185 -5.31 20.00 -15.88
C LYS A 185 -6.39 20.75 -16.67
N ASP A 186 -6.06 21.21 -17.87
CA ASP A 186 -7.05 21.77 -18.79
C ASP A 186 -7.99 20.68 -19.34
N ALA A 187 -9.27 21.02 -19.54
CA ALA A 187 -10.26 20.08 -20.06
C ALA A 187 -10.13 19.79 -21.55
N GLN A 188 -9.54 20.71 -22.32
CA GLN A 188 -9.35 20.60 -23.75
C GLN A 188 -7.99 20.02 -24.11
N ASP A 189 -6.97 20.21 -23.26
CA ASP A 189 -5.63 19.68 -23.44
C ASP A 189 -5.12 19.02 -22.15
N VAL A 190 -5.05 17.69 -22.13
CA VAL A 190 -4.61 16.90 -20.97
C VAL A 190 -3.11 17.04 -20.67
N ASP A 191 -2.32 17.58 -21.62
CA ASP A 191 -0.91 17.89 -21.43
C ASP A 191 -0.70 19.33 -20.90
N ASP A 192 -1.75 20.14 -20.77
CA ASP A 192 -1.70 21.50 -20.21
C ASP A 192 -2.00 21.47 -18.70
N ILE A 193 -0.95 21.60 -17.90
CA ILE A 193 -0.95 21.46 -16.44
C ILE A 193 -0.55 22.80 -15.80
N PHE A 194 -1.43 23.28 -14.92
CA PHE A 194 -1.25 24.46 -14.09
C PHE A 194 -0.80 24.01 -12.69
N ILE A 195 0.36 24.51 -12.25
CA ILE A 195 0.99 24.15 -10.98
C ILE A 195 1.05 25.40 -10.12
N LYS A 196 0.49 25.33 -8.91
CA LYS A 196 0.50 26.42 -7.94
C LYS A 196 1.19 25.97 -6.66
N ILE A 197 2.18 26.71 -6.21
CA ILE A 197 2.88 26.47 -4.95
C ILE A 197 2.60 27.66 -4.03
N THR A 198 2.00 27.40 -2.87
CA THR A 198 1.69 28.42 -1.87
C THR A 198 2.38 28.09 -0.56
N ALA A 199 3.28 28.98 -0.10
CA ALA A 199 3.98 28.80 1.17
C ALA A 199 3.45 29.80 2.20
N HIS A 200 2.73 29.30 3.20
CA HIS A 200 2.23 30.09 4.33
C HIS A 200 3.25 30.10 5.45
N ASN A 201 3.65 31.28 5.92
CA ASN A 201 4.48 31.43 7.11
C ASN A 201 3.59 31.34 8.36
N ARG A 202 3.75 30.27 9.14
CA ARG A 202 3.02 30.08 10.40
C ARG A 202 3.67 30.78 11.59
N GLY A 203 4.92 31.22 11.43
CA GLY A 203 5.67 31.92 12.45
C GLY A 203 5.19 33.35 12.65
N SER A 204 5.50 33.89 13.83
CA SER A 204 5.20 35.26 14.22
C SER A 204 6.14 36.32 13.63
N GLU A 205 7.15 35.91 12.86
CA GLU A 205 8.17 36.77 12.26
C GLU A 205 8.30 36.50 10.77
N ASP A 206 8.71 37.52 10.00
CA ASP A 206 9.07 37.36 8.60
C ASP A 206 10.25 36.40 8.48
N ALA A 207 10.19 35.46 7.53
CA ALA A 207 11.24 34.47 7.33
C ALA A 207 11.63 34.35 5.85
N PRO A 208 12.92 34.15 5.54
CA PRO A 208 13.35 33.95 4.17
C PRO A 208 12.97 32.55 3.68
N LEU A 209 12.66 32.45 2.39
CA LEU A 209 12.36 31.18 1.72
C LEU A 209 12.76 31.24 0.25
N HIS A 210 13.43 30.19 -0.21
CA HIS A 210 13.59 29.91 -1.63
C HIS A 210 12.61 28.81 -2.02
N ILE A 211 11.89 29.02 -3.12
CA ILE A 211 11.05 28.01 -3.76
C ILE A 211 11.65 27.75 -5.14
N VAL A 212 12.01 26.50 -5.39
CA VAL A 212 12.78 26.07 -6.57
C VAL A 212 12.04 24.92 -7.26
N PRO A 213 10.96 25.20 -8.01
CA PRO A 213 10.36 24.23 -8.93
C PRO A 213 11.38 23.71 -9.93
N GLN A 214 11.55 22.39 -9.99
CA GLN A 214 12.54 21.71 -10.83
C GLN A 214 11.86 20.84 -11.89
N PHE A 215 12.45 20.81 -13.08
CA PHE A 215 12.13 19.86 -14.15
C PHE A 215 13.39 19.13 -14.56
N TRP A 216 13.32 17.81 -14.74
CA TRP A 216 14.46 17.04 -15.22
C TRP A 216 14.02 15.81 -16.00
N PHE A 217 14.89 15.37 -16.90
CA PHE A 217 14.75 14.06 -17.51
C PHE A 217 15.41 13.00 -16.64
N ARG A 218 14.71 11.88 -16.42
CA ARG A 218 15.30 10.70 -15.79
C ARG A 218 16.51 10.27 -16.60
N ASN A 219 17.63 9.99 -15.93
CA ASN A 219 18.84 9.61 -16.63
C ASN A 219 18.68 8.22 -17.25
N THR A 220 18.61 8.16 -18.58
CA THR A 220 18.54 6.91 -19.35
C THR A 220 19.74 6.71 -20.26
N TRP A 221 20.61 7.72 -20.38
CA TRP A 221 21.70 7.75 -21.36
C TRP A 221 23.05 7.36 -20.77
N SER A 222 23.32 7.62 -19.48
CA SER A 222 24.63 7.35 -18.86
C SER A 222 24.94 5.86 -18.67
N TRP A 223 23.96 5.00 -18.96
CA TRP A 223 24.04 3.54 -18.82
C TRP A 223 24.42 2.83 -20.12
N PHE A 224 24.42 3.54 -21.25
CA PHE A 224 24.65 2.98 -22.59
C PHE A 224 25.80 3.69 -23.32
N PRO A 225 26.41 3.04 -24.33
CA PRO A 225 27.39 3.67 -25.20
C PRO A 225 26.95 5.01 -25.79
N PRO A 226 27.86 6.00 -25.90
CA PRO A 226 27.55 7.28 -26.51
C PRO A 226 26.93 7.10 -27.89
N GLY A 227 25.75 7.70 -28.09
CA GLY A 227 25.01 7.66 -29.34
C GLY A 227 23.97 6.54 -29.47
N GLU A 228 23.91 5.58 -28.54
CA GLU A 228 22.84 4.56 -28.54
C GLU A 228 21.49 5.12 -28.07
N VAL A 229 21.53 6.03 -27.09
CA VAL A 229 20.35 6.71 -26.57
C VAL A 229 20.48 8.20 -26.87
N LYS A 230 19.41 8.79 -27.39
CA LYS A 230 19.35 10.24 -27.62
C LYS A 230 19.14 10.95 -26.28
N VAL A 231 20.11 11.78 -25.90
CA VAL A 231 20.01 12.62 -24.69
C VAL A 231 18.90 13.66 -24.90
N PRO A 232 17.90 13.75 -24.01
CA PRO A 232 16.86 14.77 -24.08
C PRO A 232 17.43 16.15 -23.72
N SER A 233 16.69 17.22 -23.94
CA SER A 233 17.19 18.57 -23.65
C SER A 233 16.13 19.48 -23.03
N LEU A 234 16.57 20.30 -22.08
CA LEU A 234 15.89 21.47 -21.54
C LEU A 234 16.67 22.69 -22.00
N LYS A 235 16.00 23.65 -22.64
CA LYS A 235 16.64 24.86 -23.17
C LYS A 235 15.79 26.11 -22.92
N LYS A 236 16.42 27.20 -22.52
CA LYS A 236 15.75 28.50 -22.43
C LYS A 236 15.36 29.01 -23.83
N THR A 237 14.07 29.26 -24.04
CA THR A 237 13.52 29.78 -25.31
C THR A 237 12.84 31.15 -25.16
N GLY A 238 12.61 31.59 -23.92
CA GLY A 238 12.13 32.93 -23.59
C GLY A 238 12.66 33.40 -22.24
N PRO A 239 12.32 34.62 -21.77
CA PRO A 239 12.79 35.13 -20.48
C PRO A 239 12.47 34.18 -19.32
N LEU A 240 11.24 33.66 -19.29
CA LEU A 240 10.70 32.76 -18.25
C LEU A 240 10.17 31.44 -18.85
N THR A 241 10.69 31.02 -20.00
CA THR A 241 10.20 29.84 -20.74
C THR A 241 11.33 28.87 -21.04
N ILE A 242 11.09 27.60 -20.75
CA ILE A 242 11.97 26.47 -21.03
C ILE A 242 11.26 25.54 -22.01
N GLU A 243 11.91 25.21 -23.11
CA GLU A 243 11.51 24.11 -23.98
C GLU A 243 12.14 22.81 -23.46
N ALA A 244 11.32 21.77 -23.35
CA ALA A 244 11.72 20.41 -23.06
C ALA A 244 11.54 19.55 -24.30
N GLN A 245 12.59 18.87 -24.75
CA GLN A 245 12.57 18.02 -25.94
C GLN A 245 13.01 16.60 -25.57
N HIS A 246 12.14 15.64 -25.86
CA HIS A 246 12.44 14.22 -25.71
C HIS A 246 11.90 13.45 -26.92
N GLU A 247 12.61 12.41 -27.34
CA GLU A 247 12.33 11.68 -28.59
C GLU A 247 10.90 11.15 -28.67
N SER A 248 10.43 10.42 -27.65
CA SER A 248 9.08 9.84 -27.64
C SER A 248 7.99 10.70 -26.99
N LEU A 249 8.33 11.57 -26.03
CA LEU A 249 7.36 12.47 -25.39
C LEU A 249 7.05 13.68 -26.28
N GLY A 250 7.97 14.05 -27.17
CA GLY A 250 7.89 15.23 -28.02
C GLY A 250 8.36 16.50 -27.32
N GLN A 251 8.03 17.65 -27.91
CA GLN A 251 8.32 18.96 -27.32
C GLN A 251 7.26 19.34 -26.29
N ARG A 252 7.70 20.01 -25.21
CA ARG A 252 6.85 20.62 -24.18
C ARG A 252 7.44 21.97 -23.80
N TRP A 253 6.61 22.86 -23.25
CA TRP A 253 7.03 24.16 -22.76
C TRP A 253 6.67 24.30 -21.29
N VAL A 254 7.66 24.72 -20.50
CA VAL A 254 7.51 25.09 -19.09
C VAL A 254 7.60 26.61 -19.01
N GLN A 255 6.55 27.23 -18.51
CA GLN A 255 6.45 28.68 -18.34
C GLN A 255 6.38 29.01 -16.85
N PHE A 256 7.23 29.93 -16.42
CA PHE A 256 7.24 30.46 -15.06
C PHE A 256 6.60 31.85 -15.04
N GLU A 257 5.88 32.15 -13.97
CA GLU A 257 5.33 33.49 -13.73
C GLU A 257 6.18 34.25 -12.70
N ALA A 258 6.31 35.57 -12.84
CA ALA A 258 6.85 36.39 -11.76
C ALA A 258 5.91 36.32 -10.56
N ALA A 259 6.43 36.09 -9.35
CA ALA A 259 5.61 35.99 -8.15
C ALA A 259 4.95 37.35 -7.84
N PRO A 260 3.67 37.38 -7.43
CA PRO A 260 2.99 38.63 -7.05
C PRO A 260 3.72 39.40 -5.93
N ALA A 261 4.44 38.69 -5.06
CA ALA A 261 5.28 39.26 -4.02
C ALA A 261 6.61 39.86 -4.53
N GLY A 262 6.78 40.00 -5.85
CA GLY A 262 7.89 40.72 -6.50
C GLY A 262 9.11 39.88 -6.87
N SER A 263 9.14 38.58 -6.53
CA SER A 263 10.25 37.69 -6.92
C SER A 263 10.12 37.27 -8.38
N GLN A 264 11.06 37.68 -9.23
CA GLN A 264 11.22 37.11 -10.58
C GLN A 264 12.05 35.82 -10.52
N PRO A 265 11.62 34.72 -11.17
CA PRO A 265 12.37 33.48 -11.14
C PRO A 265 13.67 33.59 -11.94
N GLU A 266 14.77 33.20 -11.33
CA GLU A 266 16.03 32.99 -12.03
C GLU A 266 16.04 31.58 -12.65
N LEU A 267 16.09 31.50 -13.98
CA LEU A 267 16.20 30.20 -14.67
C LEU A 267 17.63 29.66 -14.61
N ILE A 268 17.81 28.50 -14.00
CA ILE A 268 19.09 27.80 -13.88
C ILE A 268 19.02 26.42 -14.54
N PHE A 269 20.15 25.95 -15.08
CA PHE A 269 20.26 24.70 -15.84
C PHE A 269 21.46 23.89 -15.37
N THR A 270 21.33 22.57 -15.36
CA THR A 270 22.41 21.61 -15.10
C THR A 270 22.07 20.30 -15.82
N ASP A 271 22.87 19.27 -15.61
CA ASP A 271 22.55 17.93 -16.09
C ASP A 271 22.16 17.00 -14.92
N ASN A 272 21.19 16.11 -15.16
CA ASN A 272 20.92 14.99 -14.28
C ASN A 272 21.99 13.91 -14.48
N GLU A 273 23.23 14.24 -14.13
CA GLU A 273 24.43 13.42 -14.24
C GLU A 273 25.07 13.20 -12.86
N SER A 274 25.60 12.01 -12.61
CA SER A 274 26.24 11.72 -11.33
C SER A 274 27.51 12.58 -11.12
N ASN A 275 27.64 13.19 -9.95
CA ASN A 275 28.85 13.89 -9.52
C ASN A 275 29.93 12.89 -9.05
N LEU A 276 30.58 12.25 -10.03
CA LEU A 276 31.63 11.26 -9.81
C LEU A 276 32.81 11.80 -8.98
N LYS A 277 33.09 13.10 -9.08
CA LYS A 277 34.18 13.74 -8.32
C LYS A 277 33.89 13.76 -6.84
N LYS A 278 32.67 14.13 -6.46
CA LYS A 278 32.23 14.17 -5.06
C LYS A 278 32.03 12.77 -4.48
N LEU A 279 31.43 11.87 -5.26
CA LEU A 279 31.06 10.53 -4.80
C LEU A 279 32.24 9.55 -4.74
N PHE A 280 33.11 9.58 -5.75
CA PHE A 280 34.12 8.53 -5.97
C PHE A 280 35.52 9.09 -6.24
N ASN A 281 35.71 10.42 -6.13
CA ASN A 281 36.96 11.10 -6.47
C ASN A 281 37.43 10.86 -7.92
N VAL A 282 36.49 10.60 -8.84
CA VAL A 282 36.75 10.39 -10.28
C VAL A 282 36.35 11.65 -11.06
N ALA A 283 36.99 11.93 -12.20
CA ALA A 283 36.60 13.08 -13.02
C ALA A 283 35.15 12.95 -13.52
N ASN A 284 34.38 14.05 -13.49
CA ASN A 284 33.02 14.05 -14.02
C ASN A 284 33.02 13.92 -15.55
N THR A 285 32.01 13.24 -16.08
CA THR A 285 31.79 13.09 -17.53
C THR A 285 31.15 14.33 -18.17
N SER A 286 30.32 15.04 -17.40
CA SER A 286 29.81 16.38 -17.75
C SER A 286 30.43 17.44 -16.82
N GLN A 287 30.51 18.67 -17.33
CA GLN A 287 30.89 19.83 -16.52
C GLN A 287 29.83 20.13 -15.46
N TYR A 288 28.55 19.98 -15.79
CA TYR A 288 27.41 20.23 -14.92
C TYR A 288 26.83 18.90 -14.45
N VAL A 289 26.42 18.83 -13.19
CA VAL A 289 26.04 17.56 -12.53
C VAL A 289 24.80 17.76 -11.63
N LYS A 290 24.21 16.65 -11.18
CA LYS A 290 22.89 16.57 -10.54
C LYS A 290 22.72 17.51 -9.34
N ASP A 291 23.78 17.68 -8.54
CA ASP A 291 23.79 18.55 -7.34
C ASP A 291 24.12 20.02 -7.63
N GLY A 292 24.19 20.43 -8.90
CA GLY A 292 24.47 21.81 -9.29
C GLY A 292 23.52 22.84 -8.68
N PHE A 293 22.22 22.50 -8.53
CA PHE A 293 21.25 23.40 -7.89
C PHE A 293 21.47 23.54 -6.38
N HIS A 294 21.88 22.47 -5.71
CA HIS A 294 22.26 22.54 -4.30
C HIS A 294 23.49 23.46 -4.13
N GLU A 295 24.52 23.26 -4.94
CA GLU A 295 25.72 24.10 -4.90
C GLU A 295 25.42 25.57 -5.23
N TYR A 296 24.51 25.83 -6.16
CA TYR A 296 24.11 27.18 -6.56
C TYR A 296 23.27 27.91 -5.51
N VAL A 297 22.23 27.26 -4.98
CA VAL A 297 21.26 27.87 -4.06
C VAL A 297 21.77 27.89 -2.62
N ALA A 298 22.21 26.73 -2.10
CA ALA A 298 22.58 26.61 -0.68
C ALA A 298 24.03 27.04 -0.42
N ASN A 299 24.96 26.73 -1.32
CA ASN A 299 26.39 27.02 -1.13
C ASN A 299 26.88 28.28 -1.89
N GLY A 300 26.04 28.87 -2.76
CA GLY A 300 26.37 30.09 -3.51
C GLY A 300 27.38 29.91 -4.65
N ASN A 301 27.70 28.67 -5.07
CA ASN A 301 28.61 28.40 -6.17
C ASN A 301 27.94 28.67 -7.53
N LYS A 302 28.19 29.86 -8.09
CA LYS A 302 27.61 30.32 -9.35
C LYS A 302 28.10 29.56 -10.60
N GLU A 303 29.21 28.84 -10.50
CA GLU A 303 29.79 28.07 -11.61
C GLU A 303 29.22 26.64 -11.71
N ALA A 304 28.43 26.21 -10.72
CA ALA A 304 27.85 24.86 -10.68
C ALA A 304 26.68 24.64 -11.63
N VAL A 305 26.21 25.69 -12.32
CA VAL A 305 25.07 25.66 -13.25
C VAL A 305 25.44 26.27 -14.60
N ASN A 306 24.78 25.82 -15.66
CA ASN A 306 24.96 26.32 -17.02
C ASN A 306 24.21 27.64 -17.25
N ASN A 307 24.77 28.74 -16.75
CA ASN A 307 24.24 30.10 -16.93
C ASN A 307 24.75 30.81 -18.19
N LYS A 308 25.56 30.13 -19.01
CA LYS A 308 26.09 30.68 -20.28
C LYS A 308 25.21 30.29 -21.46
N GLU A 309 24.92 29.00 -21.58
CA GLU A 309 24.17 28.45 -22.72
C GLU A 309 22.69 28.19 -22.37
N TYR A 310 22.33 28.19 -21.08
CA TYR A 310 20.97 27.94 -20.59
C TYR A 310 20.34 26.67 -21.17
N GLN A 311 21.12 25.58 -21.15
CA GLN A 311 20.72 24.26 -21.61
C GLN A 311 21.25 23.15 -20.70
N GLY A 312 20.57 22.01 -20.67
CA GLY A 312 20.98 20.81 -19.94
C GLY A 312 19.87 19.77 -19.93
N THR A 313 19.95 18.79 -19.03
CA THR A 313 18.90 17.78 -18.81
C THR A 313 18.07 18.00 -17.55
N LYS A 314 18.45 19.01 -16.75
CA LYS A 314 17.75 19.46 -15.53
C LYS A 314 17.70 21.00 -15.49
N ALA A 315 16.53 21.57 -15.18
CA ALA A 315 16.31 23.01 -15.13
C ALA A 315 15.39 23.40 -13.97
N ALA A 316 15.50 24.63 -13.50
CA ALA A 316 14.66 25.15 -12.41
C ALA A 316 14.43 26.66 -12.54
N GLY A 317 13.35 27.13 -11.92
CA GLY A 317 13.13 28.56 -11.64
C GLY A 317 13.36 28.85 -10.16
N VAL A 318 14.39 29.63 -9.82
CA VAL A 318 14.69 29.99 -8.43
C VAL A 318 13.91 31.25 -8.04
N TYR A 319 12.92 31.09 -7.16
CA TYR A 319 12.25 32.21 -6.51
C TYR A 319 12.88 32.47 -5.16
N LYS A 320 13.29 33.71 -4.91
CA LYS A 320 13.91 34.14 -3.66
C LYS A 320 13.01 35.14 -2.96
N PHE A 321 12.47 34.74 -1.82
CA PHE A 321 11.73 35.61 -0.92
C PHE A 321 12.61 35.92 0.27
N ASP A 322 13.14 37.13 0.35
CA ASP A 322 13.94 37.56 1.51
C ASP A 322 13.09 37.65 2.79
N LYS A 323 11.77 37.88 2.62
CA LYS A 323 10.78 38.00 3.69
C LYS A 323 9.42 37.46 3.24
N VAL A 324 9.07 36.25 3.66
CA VAL A 324 7.68 35.79 3.64
C VAL A 324 7.00 36.37 4.89
N PRO A 325 5.97 37.23 4.76
CA PRO A 325 5.39 37.93 5.90
C PRO A 325 4.88 37.00 7.00
N ALA A 326 5.09 37.36 8.28
CA ALA A 326 4.52 36.64 9.42
C ALA A 326 3.00 36.43 9.28
N GLY A 327 2.51 35.20 9.44
CA GLY A 327 1.10 34.84 9.21
C GLY A 327 0.61 34.99 7.76
N GLY A 328 1.45 35.48 6.86
CA GLY A 328 1.17 35.69 5.44
C GLY A 328 1.59 34.50 4.58
N HIS A 329 1.65 34.73 3.27
CA HIS A 329 2.10 33.72 2.32
C HIS A 329 2.75 34.34 1.08
N VAL A 330 3.44 33.49 0.33
CA VAL A 330 3.90 33.77 -1.03
C VAL A 330 3.39 32.69 -1.97
N GLU A 331 3.23 33.04 -3.24
CA GLU A 331 2.69 32.16 -4.27
C GLU A 331 3.59 32.14 -5.51
N VAL A 332 3.77 30.95 -6.08
CA VAL A 332 4.49 30.69 -7.33
C VAL A 332 3.58 29.90 -8.27
N ARG A 333 3.56 30.30 -9.54
CA ARG A 333 2.76 29.65 -10.60
C ARG A 333 3.65 29.19 -11.75
N ILE A 334 3.44 27.95 -12.18
CA ILE A 334 4.11 27.33 -13.32
C ILE A 334 3.05 26.72 -14.24
N ARG A 335 3.30 26.71 -15.54
CA ARG A 335 2.50 25.99 -16.53
C ARG A 335 3.38 25.07 -17.37
N LEU A 336 3.04 23.79 -17.42
CA LEU A 336 3.61 22.81 -18.36
C LEU A 336 2.59 22.57 -19.47
N ASN A 337 2.96 22.68 -20.73
CA ASN A 337 2.03 22.45 -21.85
C ASN A 337 2.71 21.90 -23.11
N GLY A 338 1.88 21.44 -24.06
CA GLY A 338 2.32 20.86 -25.34
C GLY A 338 2.42 21.83 -26.52
N GLN A 339 2.15 23.13 -26.33
CA GLN A 339 2.08 24.10 -27.43
C GLN A 339 3.08 25.24 -27.23
N ASN A 340 3.79 25.61 -28.29
CA ASN A 340 4.70 26.75 -28.25
C ASN A 340 3.91 28.06 -28.10
N SER A 341 3.68 28.49 -26.86
CA SER A 341 3.12 29.80 -26.54
C SER A 341 4.25 30.76 -26.21
N THR A 342 4.41 31.79 -27.03
CA THR A 342 5.28 32.94 -26.74
C THR A 342 4.65 33.88 -25.72
N GLU A 343 3.33 33.80 -25.53
CA GLU A 343 2.60 34.47 -24.47
C GLU A 343 2.83 33.73 -23.14
N GLY A 344 3.08 34.48 -22.07
CA GLY A 344 3.33 33.94 -20.73
C GLY A 344 2.09 33.25 -20.13
N VAL A 345 2.12 33.00 -18.82
CA VAL A 345 0.99 32.38 -18.13
C VAL A 345 -0.23 33.31 -18.15
N ASP A 346 -1.29 32.93 -18.86
CA ASP A 346 -2.59 33.64 -18.80
C ASP A 346 -3.21 33.43 -17.41
N GLN A 347 -3.10 34.47 -16.56
CA GLN A 347 -3.61 34.46 -15.19
C GLN A 347 -5.10 34.15 -15.09
N LYS A 348 -5.91 34.64 -16.04
CA LYS A 348 -7.36 34.40 -16.03
C LYS A 348 -7.66 32.95 -16.38
N LYS A 349 -6.94 32.38 -17.35
CA LYS A 349 -7.04 30.96 -17.66
C LYS A 349 -6.60 30.11 -16.48
N PHE A 350 -5.45 30.43 -15.87
CA PHE A 350 -4.90 29.70 -14.73
C PHE A 350 -5.93 29.60 -13.59
N GLU A 351 -6.44 30.75 -13.14
CA GLU A 351 -7.40 30.80 -12.02
C GLU A 351 -8.69 30.06 -12.37
N ARG A 352 -9.21 30.27 -13.59
CA ARG A 352 -10.44 29.59 -14.05
C ARG A 352 -10.27 28.07 -14.06
N VAL A 353 -9.17 27.55 -14.60
CA VAL A 353 -8.92 26.11 -14.68
C VAL A 353 -8.78 25.53 -13.26
N LEU A 354 -7.99 26.17 -12.41
CA LEU A 354 -7.79 25.72 -11.02
C LEU A 354 -9.11 25.68 -10.24
N GLN A 355 -9.90 26.75 -10.25
CA GLN A 355 -11.18 26.79 -9.53
C GLN A 355 -12.18 25.77 -10.08
N GLN A 356 -12.20 25.58 -11.41
CA GLN A 356 -13.05 24.57 -12.01
C GLN A 356 -12.63 23.15 -11.59
N ARG A 357 -11.32 22.85 -11.55
CA ARG A 357 -10.78 21.57 -11.06
C ARG A 357 -11.17 21.32 -9.59
N ILE A 358 -11.07 22.34 -8.73
CA ILE A 358 -11.48 22.28 -7.31
C ILE A 358 -12.98 21.98 -7.20
N GLN A 359 -13.83 22.71 -7.92
CA GLN A 359 -15.28 22.51 -7.87
C GLN A 359 -15.69 21.10 -8.32
N GLU A 360 -15.06 20.59 -9.36
CA GLU A 360 -15.35 19.24 -9.87
C GLU A 360 -14.80 18.14 -8.96
N ASN A 361 -13.69 18.38 -8.25
CA ASN A 361 -13.20 17.51 -7.19
C ASN A 361 -14.20 17.43 -6.03
N GLU A 362 -14.73 18.57 -5.59
CA GLU A 362 -15.79 18.62 -4.59
C GLU A 362 -17.04 17.86 -5.05
N GLU A 363 -17.48 18.08 -6.29
CA GLU A 363 -18.62 17.37 -6.87
C GLU A 363 -18.41 15.85 -6.88
N PHE A 364 -17.21 15.39 -7.26
CA PHE A 364 -16.86 13.98 -7.30
C PHE A 364 -16.92 13.33 -5.91
N TYR A 365 -16.23 13.89 -4.92
CA TYR A 365 -16.22 13.32 -3.57
C TYR A 365 -17.57 13.41 -2.86
N ASN A 366 -18.33 14.49 -3.08
CA ASN A 366 -19.67 14.62 -2.51
C ASN A 366 -20.64 13.55 -3.06
N LYS A 367 -20.42 13.04 -4.28
CA LYS A 367 -21.20 11.93 -4.84
C LYS A 367 -20.82 10.56 -4.28
N LEU A 368 -19.57 10.40 -3.83
CA LEU A 368 -19.10 9.16 -3.20
C LEU A 368 -19.52 9.05 -1.74
N ALA A 369 -19.62 10.18 -1.04
CA ALA A 369 -20.10 10.25 0.33
C ALA A 369 -21.61 9.90 0.36
N ILE A 370 -21.94 8.65 0.71
CA ILE A 370 -23.32 8.25 0.96
C ILE A 370 -23.84 9.03 2.19
N ASN A 371 -25.07 9.58 2.10
CA ASN A 371 -25.89 10.09 3.22
C ASN A 371 -25.17 10.82 4.37
N ASN A 372 -25.23 12.15 4.42
CA ASN A 372 -25.01 12.97 5.63
C ASN A 372 -23.83 12.58 6.55
N LEU A 373 -22.73 12.02 6.01
CA LEU A 373 -21.52 11.72 6.79
C LEU A 373 -21.07 12.97 7.57
N PRO A 374 -20.73 12.86 8.87
CA PRO A 374 -20.05 13.93 9.60
C PRO A 374 -18.81 14.44 8.84
N GLU A 375 -18.49 15.73 9.01
CA GLU A 375 -17.38 16.37 8.29
C GLU A 375 -16.04 15.66 8.50
N ASP A 376 -15.76 15.21 9.74
CA ASP A 376 -14.54 14.46 10.05
C ASP A 376 -14.44 13.14 9.28
N LEU A 377 -15.54 12.37 9.22
CA LEU A 377 -15.59 11.12 8.47
C LEU A 377 -15.45 11.34 6.96
N ARG A 378 -16.06 12.40 6.41
CA ARG A 378 -15.85 12.79 5.00
C ARG A 378 -14.39 13.12 4.73
N ASN A 379 -13.73 13.85 5.63
CA ASN A 379 -12.33 14.21 5.51
C ASN A 379 -11.41 12.98 5.58
N ILE A 380 -11.67 12.04 6.50
CA ILE A 380 -10.94 10.75 6.58
C ILE A 380 -11.09 9.97 5.27
N GLN A 381 -12.32 9.81 4.77
CA GLN A 381 -12.56 9.08 3.53
C GLN A 381 -11.86 9.74 2.33
N ARG A 382 -11.93 11.07 2.24
CA ARG A 382 -11.29 11.84 1.18
C ARG A 382 -9.78 11.68 1.18
N GLN A 383 -9.12 11.86 2.34
CA GLN A 383 -7.67 11.72 2.45
C GLN A 383 -7.22 10.27 2.25
N ALA A 384 -8.03 9.27 2.64
CA ALA A 384 -7.75 7.87 2.32
C ALA A 384 -7.73 7.63 0.81
N PHE A 385 -8.73 8.10 0.06
CA PHE A 385 -8.74 8.01 -1.40
C PHE A 385 -7.63 8.83 -2.05
N ALA A 386 -7.38 10.04 -1.55
CA ALA A 386 -6.29 10.88 -2.05
C ALA A 386 -4.95 10.16 -1.89
N GLY A 387 -4.69 9.54 -0.73
CA GLY A 387 -3.49 8.76 -0.48
C GLY A 387 -3.37 7.54 -1.39
N MET A 388 -4.44 6.77 -1.62
CA MET A 388 -4.43 5.65 -2.60
C MET A 388 -3.98 6.13 -4.00
N LEU A 389 -4.43 7.33 -4.42
CA LEU A 389 -4.16 7.88 -5.75
C LEU A 389 -2.78 8.55 -5.84
N TRP A 390 -2.32 9.21 -4.77
CA TRP A 390 -0.97 9.75 -4.65
C TRP A 390 0.09 8.65 -4.55
N SER A 391 -0.29 7.49 -4.01
CA SER A 391 0.55 6.28 -3.88
C SER A 391 0.72 5.48 -5.18
N LYS A 392 0.16 5.96 -6.31
CA LYS A 392 0.47 5.43 -7.64
C LYS A 392 1.90 5.80 -8.03
N GLN A 393 2.74 4.81 -8.33
CA GLN A 393 4.15 5.02 -8.68
C GLN A 393 4.47 4.36 -10.03
N TRP A 394 5.25 5.03 -10.88
CA TRP A 394 5.87 4.34 -12.01
C TRP A 394 6.99 3.46 -11.48
N TYR A 395 6.86 2.16 -11.72
CA TYR A 395 7.81 1.17 -11.26
C TYR A 395 8.46 0.51 -12.47
N HIS A 396 9.77 0.66 -12.59
CA HIS A 396 10.53 0.01 -13.65
C HIS A 396 11.60 -0.90 -13.08
N PHE A 397 11.61 -2.14 -13.56
CA PHE A 397 12.60 -3.13 -13.16
C PHE A 397 12.72 -4.22 -14.20
N ASP A 398 13.92 -4.38 -14.75
CA ASP A 398 14.29 -5.51 -15.60
C ASP A 398 15.31 -6.34 -14.82
N GLN A 399 14.86 -7.49 -14.30
CA GLN A 399 15.69 -8.35 -13.47
C GLN A 399 16.97 -8.78 -14.20
N ARG A 400 16.85 -9.07 -15.51
CA ARG A 400 17.96 -9.59 -16.30
C ARG A 400 19.04 -8.54 -16.49
N SER A 401 18.63 -7.30 -16.81
CA SER A 401 19.55 -6.17 -16.93
C SER A 401 20.14 -5.79 -15.58
N TRP A 402 19.32 -5.72 -14.53
CA TRP A 402 19.76 -5.49 -13.15
C TRP A 402 20.83 -6.52 -12.74
N SER A 403 20.60 -7.82 -12.93
CA SER A 403 21.53 -8.90 -12.56
C SER A 403 22.84 -8.88 -13.34
N LYS A 404 22.82 -8.51 -14.62
CA LYS A 404 24.02 -8.44 -15.47
C LYS A 404 24.86 -7.19 -15.21
N GLY A 405 24.21 -6.09 -14.83
CA GLY A 405 24.80 -4.76 -14.84
C GLY A 405 24.55 -4.05 -16.17
N ASP A 406 24.81 -2.74 -16.16
CA ASP A 406 24.61 -1.87 -17.31
C ASP A 406 25.73 -2.04 -18.36
N PRO A 407 25.45 -1.78 -19.66
CA PRO A 407 26.44 -1.88 -20.74
C PRO A 407 27.71 -1.05 -20.54
N ILE A 408 27.62 0.06 -19.81
CA ILE A 408 28.74 0.94 -19.45
C ILE A 408 28.93 1.01 -17.94
N GLY A 409 30.18 1.16 -17.53
CA GLY A 409 30.60 1.27 -16.15
C GLY A 409 31.27 0.00 -15.64
N PRO A 410 31.62 -0.04 -14.34
CA PRO A 410 32.15 -1.26 -13.73
C PRO A 410 31.05 -2.33 -13.70
N ALA A 411 31.41 -3.57 -14.06
CA ALA A 411 30.53 -4.70 -13.87
C ALA A 411 30.20 -4.86 -12.37
N PRO A 412 28.95 -5.20 -12.01
CA PRO A 412 28.61 -5.47 -10.62
C PRO A 412 29.41 -6.67 -10.10
N PRO A 413 29.66 -6.74 -8.78
CA PRO A 413 30.31 -7.90 -8.15
C PRO A 413 29.63 -9.22 -8.53
N ALA A 414 30.41 -10.28 -8.69
CA ALA A 414 29.90 -11.57 -9.16
C ALA A 414 28.93 -12.21 -8.15
N GLU A 415 29.18 -11.97 -6.85
CA GLU A 415 28.42 -12.44 -5.70
C GLU A 415 26.96 -11.97 -5.75
N ARG A 416 26.73 -10.73 -6.23
CA ARG A 416 25.40 -10.09 -6.30
C ARG A 416 24.36 -10.92 -7.02
N ARG A 417 24.76 -11.67 -8.06
CA ARG A 417 23.83 -12.50 -8.86
C ARG A 417 23.14 -13.59 -8.06
N ASN A 418 23.68 -13.93 -6.89
CA ASN A 418 23.14 -14.95 -6.00
C ASN A 418 22.40 -14.36 -4.79
N VAL A 419 22.39 -13.03 -4.61
CA VAL A 419 21.84 -12.37 -3.42
C VAL A 419 20.32 -12.36 -3.44
N ARG A 420 19.68 -11.90 -4.53
CA ARG A 420 18.21 -11.79 -4.62
C ARG A 420 17.66 -12.26 -5.96
N ASN A 421 16.45 -12.80 -5.92
CA ASN A 421 15.58 -12.95 -7.09
C ASN A 421 16.20 -13.67 -8.30
N LYS A 422 17.17 -14.57 -8.10
CA LYS A 422 17.93 -15.23 -9.18
C LYS A 422 17.08 -16.12 -10.10
N GLU A 423 15.94 -16.59 -9.61
CA GLU A 423 14.99 -17.43 -10.36
C GLU A 423 14.05 -16.59 -11.25
N TRP A 424 14.03 -15.26 -11.09
CA TRP A 424 13.06 -14.36 -11.72
C TRP A 424 13.61 -13.64 -12.96
N LYS A 425 14.44 -14.32 -13.76
CA LYS A 425 15.12 -13.73 -14.94
C LYS A 425 14.21 -13.23 -16.06
N HIS A 426 12.94 -13.60 -16.01
CA HIS A 426 11.91 -13.20 -16.97
C HIS A 426 11.17 -11.93 -16.53
N LEU A 427 11.34 -11.50 -15.26
CA LEU A 427 10.58 -10.41 -14.68
C LEU A 427 10.96 -9.08 -15.34
N TYR A 428 9.96 -8.42 -15.90
CA TYR A 428 10.06 -7.10 -16.52
C TYR A 428 8.88 -6.25 -16.09
N ILE A 429 9.15 -5.09 -15.49
CA ILE A 429 8.13 -4.17 -14.99
C ILE A 429 8.36 -2.81 -15.64
N ASP A 430 7.32 -2.22 -16.21
CA ASP A 430 7.28 -0.85 -16.76
C ASP A 430 5.83 -0.34 -16.70
N ASP A 431 5.27 -0.29 -15.50
CA ASP A 431 3.87 0.05 -15.27
C ASP A 431 3.70 1.01 -14.08
N ILE A 432 2.56 1.70 -14.05
CA ILE A 432 2.08 2.39 -12.85
C ILE A 432 1.46 1.35 -11.89
N LEU A 433 2.05 1.22 -10.71
CA LEU A 433 1.63 0.30 -9.66
C LEU A 433 1.14 1.07 -8.42
N SER A 434 0.22 0.49 -7.66
CA SER A 434 -0.18 1.00 -6.34
C SER A 434 0.82 0.55 -5.28
N MET A 435 1.50 1.49 -4.61
CA MET A 435 2.42 1.18 -3.51
C MET A 435 1.70 1.09 -2.16
N PRO A 436 2.20 0.34 -1.16
CA PRO A 436 1.73 0.43 0.22
C PRO A 436 1.93 1.83 0.81
N ASP A 437 3.12 2.40 0.59
CA ASP A 437 3.53 3.77 0.87
C ASP A 437 4.65 4.15 -0.14
N LYS A 438 4.90 5.42 -0.43
CA LYS A 438 5.92 5.85 -1.40
C LYS A 438 7.29 6.20 -0.80
N TRP A 439 7.44 6.14 0.52
CA TRP A 439 8.71 6.40 1.20
C TRP A 439 9.29 5.15 1.86
N GLU A 440 8.61 4.48 2.78
CA GLU A 440 9.09 3.25 3.45
C GLU A 440 9.05 2.07 2.49
N TYR A 441 7.93 1.90 1.81
CA TYR A 441 7.69 0.81 0.86
C TYR A 441 7.56 1.29 -0.60
N PRO A 442 8.57 1.95 -1.20
CA PRO A 442 8.52 2.46 -2.58
C PRO A 442 8.64 1.32 -3.61
N PHE A 443 8.06 0.17 -3.29
CA PHE A 443 7.96 -1.06 -4.04
C PHE A 443 6.61 -1.74 -3.79
N PHE A 444 6.19 -2.56 -4.73
CA PHE A 444 4.93 -3.29 -4.59
C PHE A 444 5.10 -4.53 -3.69
N ALA A 445 4.02 -4.87 -2.98
CA ALA A 445 3.83 -6.17 -2.37
C ALA A 445 2.50 -6.76 -2.87
N ALA A 446 2.53 -8.00 -3.36
CA ALA A 446 1.43 -8.57 -4.13
C ALA A 446 0.14 -8.73 -3.31
N TRP A 447 0.26 -9.16 -2.04
CA TRP A 447 -0.92 -9.31 -1.19
C TRP A 447 -1.50 -7.96 -0.78
N ASP A 448 -0.67 -6.94 -0.49
CA ASP A 448 -1.10 -5.55 -0.26
C ASP A 448 -1.93 -5.02 -1.43
N MET A 449 -1.45 -5.22 -2.66
CA MET A 449 -2.15 -4.77 -3.88
C MET A 449 -3.57 -5.32 -4.00
N ALA A 450 -3.83 -6.53 -3.47
CA ALA A 450 -5.18 -7.09 -3.44
C ALA A 450 -6.11 -6.27 -2.53
N PHE A 451 -5.61 -5.80 -1.38
CA PHE A 451 -6.33 -4.89 -0.50
C PHE A 451 -6.45 -3.48 -1.08
N HIS A 452 -5.43 -2.98 -1.78
CA HIS A 452 -5.46 -1.67 -2.46
C HIS A 452 -6.58 -1.59 -3.50
N ALA A 453 -6.81 -2.69 -4.22
CA ALA A 453 -7.81 -2.77 -5.26
C ALA A 453 -9.24 -2.54 -4.74
N ILE A 454 -9.50 -2.78 -3.44
CA ILE A 454 -10.83 -2.60 -2.84
C ILE A 454 -11.25 -1.12 -2.81
N PRO A 455 -10.56 -0.20 -2.10
CA PRO A 455 -10.90 1.22 -2.16
C PRO A 455 -10.70 1.81 -3.56
N LEU A 456 -9.68 1.38 -4.32
CA LEU A 456 -9.49 1.83 -5.71
C LEU A 456 -10.69 1.49 -6.60
N SER A 457 -11.37 0.36 -6.38
CA SER A 457 -12.54 0.00 -7.19
C SER A 457 -13.73 0.95 -7.05
N ILE A 458 -13.75 1.78 -6.00
CA ILE A 458 -14.78 2.81 -5.79
C ILE A 458 -14.52 4.04 -6.67
N VAL A 459 -13.25 4.43 -6.83
CA VAL A 459 -12.86 5.68 -7.50
C VAL A 459 -12.34 5.46 -8.93
N ASP A 460 -11.77 4.29 -9.21
CA ASP A 460 -11.12 3.92 -10.47
C ASP A 460 -11.14 2.38 -10.66
N PRO A 461 -12.31 1.78 -11.01
CA PRO A 461 -12.44 0.33 -11.18
C PRO A 461 -11.54 -0.21 -12.29
N THR A 462 -11.24 0.58 -13.34
CA THR A 462 -10.35 0.15 -14.41
C THR A 462 -8.92 -0.01 -13.90
N PHE A 463 -8.40 0.94 -13.11
CA PHE A 463 -7.08 0.80 -12.52
C PHE A 463 -7.04 -0.36 -11.52
N ALA A 464 -8.06 -0.53 -10.65
CA ALA A 464 -8.15 -1.65 -9.71
C ALA A 464 -8.07 -3.02 -10.43
N LYS A 465 -8.84 -3.19 -11.52
CA LYS A 465 -8.77 -4.39 -12.38
C LYS A 465 -7.38 -4.56 -13.00
N LYS A 466 -6.77 -3.47 -13.50
CA LYS A 466 -5.42 -3.52 -14.09
C LYS A 466 -4.38 -4.00 -13.08
N GLN A 467 -4.42 -3.53 -11.83
CA GLN A 467 -3.46 -3.95 -10.79
C GLN A 467 -3.49 -5.48 -10.56
N LEU A 468 -4.70 -6.06 -10.55
CA LEU A 468 -4.86 -7.51 -10.40
C LEU A 468 -4.46 -8.28 -11.67
N ASP A 469 -4.70 -7.73 -12.86
CA ASP A 469 -4.26 -8.32 -14.14
C ASP A 469 -2.74 -8.37 -14.26
N LEU A 470 -2.04 -7.27 -13.91
CA LEU A 470 -0.59 -7.09 -14.10
C LEU A 470 0.23 -8.22 -13.45
N LEU A 471 -0.02 -8.53 -12.17
CA LEU A 471 0.73 -9.55 -11.43
C LEU A 471 0.57 -10.97 -12.00
N THR A 472 -0.39 -11.18 -12.91
CA THR A 472 -0.67 -12.47 -13.55
C THR A 472 -0.16 -12.60 -14.99
N ARG A 473 0.50 -11.55 -15.50
CA ARG A 473 1.06 -11.53 -16.86
C ARG A 473 2.31 -12.39 -16.98
N GLU A 474 2.63 -12.80 -18.21
CA GLU A 474 3.70 -13.74 -18.54
C GLU A 474 5.11 -13.22 -18.18
N TRP A 475 5.27 -11.90 -18.11
CA TRP A 475 6.51 -11.23 -17.73
C TRP A 475 6.50 -10.72 -16.27
N TYR A 476 5.45 -11.03 -15.51
CA TYR A 476 5.36 -10.82 -14.06
C TYR A 476 5.36 -12.15 -13.30
N MET A 477 4.43 -13.03 -13.64
CA MET A 477 4.23 -14.33 -13.00
C MET A 477 5.36 -15.29 -13.39
N HIS A 478 5.89 -16.01 -12.39
CA HIS A 478 6.88 -17.04 -12.63
C HIS A 478 6.31 -18.13 -13.56
N PRO A 479 7.10 -18.71 -14.48
CA PRO A 479 6.64 -19.79 -15.37
C PRO A 479 6.03 -21.01 -14.66
N SER A 480 6.30 -21.18 -13.36
CA SER A 480 5.68 -22.23 -12.52
C SER A 480 4.28 -21.87 -11.99
N GLY A 481 3.79 -20.64 -12.22
CA GLY A 481 2.52 -20.13 -11.70
C GLY A 481 2.63 -19.25 -10.45
N GLN A 482 3.83 -19.01 -9.90
CA GLN A 482 3.99 -18.16 -8.70
C GLN A 482 3.80 -16.67 -9.04
N ILE A 483 3.00 -15.97 -8.24
CA ILE A 483 2.90 -14.50 -8.28
C ILE A 483 4.10 -13.92 -7.51
N PRO A 484 4.83 -12.91 -8.03
CA PRO A 484 5.99 -12.33 -7.34
C PRO A 484 5.54 -11.64 -6.05
N ALA A 485 6.16 -11.98 -4.91
CA ALA A 485 5.75 -11.45 -3.61
C ALA A 485 6.05 -9.95 -3.45
N TYR A 486 7.32 -9.56 -3.33
CA TYR A 486 7.75 -8.16 -3.19
C TYR A 486 9.22 -7.98 -3.58
N GLU A 487 9.69 -6.73 -3.74
CA GLU A 487 11.00 -6.40 -4.33
C GLU A 487 12.20 -7.11 -3.68
N TRP A 488 12.20 -7.28 -2.35
CA TRP A 488 13.28 -7.93 -1.62
C TRP A 488 13.37 -9.45 -1.87
N ASN A 489 12.23 -10.11 -2.13
CA ASN A 489 12.18 -11.56 -2.38
C ASN A 489 10.91 -11.93 -3.16
N PHE A 490 10.98 -11.98 -4.50
CA PHE A 490 9.85 -12.37 -5.33
C PHE A 490 9.42 -13.83 -5.12
N SER A 491 10.33 -14.69 -4.65
CA SER A 491 10.06 -16.11 -4.38
C SER A 491 9.38 -16.36 -3.03
N ASP A 492 9.18 -15.33 -2.20
CA ASP A 492 8.47 -15.51 -0.94
C ASP A 492 7.01 -15.90 -1.15
N VAL A 493 6.38 -16.40 -0.10
CA VAL A 493 4.99 -16.84 -0.11
C VAL A 493 4.12 -15.78 0.52
N ASN A 494 3.10 -15.33 -0.20
CA ASN A 494 2.14 -14.35 0.25
C ASN A 494 0.74 -14.99 0.32
N PRO A 495 -0.17 -14.53 1.19
CA PRO A 495 -1.55 -15.00 1.21
C PRO A 495 -2.19 -14.90 -0.19
N PRO A 496 -2.90 -15.95 -0.66
CA PRO A 496 -3.54 -15.98 -1.99
C PRO A 496 -4.85 -15.18 -2.03
N VAL A 497 -4.84 -13.95 -1.50
CA VAL A 497 -5.99 -13.03 -1.45
C VAL A 497 -6.33 -12.39 -2.80
N HIS A 498 -5.52 -12.64 -3.83
CA HIS A 498 -5.71 -12.11 -5.19
C HIS A 498 -7.09 -12.50 -5.76
N ALA A 499 -7.50 -13.76 -5.59
CA ALA A 499 -8.80 -14.26 -6.04
C ALA A 499 -9.97 -13.54 -5.34
N TRP A 500 -9.80 -13.22 -4.06
CA TRP A 500 -10.79 -12.49 -3.28
C TRP A 500 -10.94 -11.08 -3.83
N ALA A 501 -9.83 -10.36 -4.03
CA ALA A 501 -9.85 -9.02 -4.60
C ALA A 501 -10.46 -9.01 -6.00
N THR A 502 -10.11 -9.96 -6.88
CA THR A 502 -10.71 -10.09 -8.22
C THR A 502 -12.22 -10.19 -8.15
N LEU A 503 -12.75 -11.07 -7.29
CA LEU A 503 -14.19 -11.24 -7.13
C LEU A 503 -14.85 -9.99 -6.50
N GLN A 504 -14.20 -9.34 -5.53
CA GLN A 504 -14.73 -8.12 -4.91
C GLN A 504 -14.77 -6.95 -5.88
N VAL A 505 -13.73 -6.74 -6.70
CA VAL A 505 -13.69 -5.69 -7.72
C VAL A 505 -14.78 -5.92 -8.76
N PHE A 506 -14.91 -7.16 -9.26
CA PHE A 506 -15.97 -7.54 -10.20
C PHE A 506 -17.37 -7.23 -9.65
N LYS A 507 -17.65 -7.61 -8.39
CA LYS A 507 -18.94 -7.33 -7.74
C LYS A 507 -19.16 -5.85 -7.41
N THR A 508 -18.09 -5.13 -7.10
CA THR A 508 -18.17 -3.70 -6.79
C THR A 508 -18.47 -2.89 -8.04
N GLU A 509 -17.85 -3.22 -9.17
CA GLU A 509 -18.15 -2.60 -10.47
C GLU A 509 -19.60 -2.87 -10.90
N ASP A 510 -20.10 -4.09 -10.72
CA ASP A 510 -21.50 -4.43 -11.00
C ASP A 510 -22.45 -3.58 -10.13
N ARG A 511 -22.19 -3.49 -8.83
CA ARG A 511 -23.03 -2.71 -7.92
C ARG A 511 -23.00 -1.21 -8.22
N LEU A 512 -21.83 -0.64 -8.48
CA LEU A 512 -21.68 0.81 -8.65
C LEU A 512 -21.99 1.29 -10.07
N TYR A 513 -21.61 0.52 -11.09
CA TYR A 513 -21.69 0.92 -12.50
C TYR A 513 -22.60 0.02 -13.34
N GLY A 514 -23.25 -0.99 -12.74
CA GLY A 514 -24.11 -1.95 -13.46
C GLY A 514 -23.36 -2.79 -14.49
N THR A 515 -22.03 -2.87 -14.37
CA THR A 515 -21.15 -3.49 -15.37
C THR A 515 -20.52 -4.76 -14.80
N GLN A 516 -20.73 -5.88 -15.48
CA GLN A 516 -20.10 -7.16 -15.16
C GLN A 516 -19.03 -7.50 -16.20
N ASP A 517 -17.76 -7.24 -15.86
CA ASP A 517 -16.62 -7.53 -16.74
C ASP A 517 -16.18 -9.01 -16.64
N PHE A 518 -16.93 -9.88 -17.32
CA PHE A 518 -16.62 -11.32 -17.38
C PHE A 518 -15.28 -11.61 -18.08
N VAL A 519 -14.82 -10.73 -18.98
CA VAL A 519 -13.54 -10.90 -19.68
C VAL A 519 -12.38 -10.73 -18.70
N PHE A 520 -12.44 -9.71 -17.84
CA PHE A 520 -11.50 -9.55 -16.73
C PHE A 520 -11.53 -10.76 -15.79
N LEU A 521 -12.73 -11.15 -15.33
CA LEU A 521 -12.91 -12.24 -14.39
C LEU A 521 -12.32 -13.56 -14.93
N GLU A 522 -12.65 -13.90 -16.19
CA GLU A 522 -12.18 -15.12 -16.87
C GLU A 522 -10.66 -15.12 -17.05
N ARG A 523 -10.09 -13.98 -17.48
CA ARG A 523 -8.65 -13.86 -17.72
C ARG A 523 -7.85 -14.08 -16.44
N VAL A 524 -8.23 -13.42 -15.34
CA VAL A 524 -7.53 -13.58 -14.07
C VAL A 524 -7.76 -14.97 -13.50
N PHE A 525 -8.98 -15.52 -13.60
CA PHE A 525 -9.28 -16.90 -13.21
C PHE A 525 -8.34 -17.93 -13.86
N GLN A 526 -8.12 -17.82 -15.18
CA GLN A 526 -7.23 -18.74 -15.91
C GLN A 526 -5.78 -18.70 -15.40
N LYS A 527 -5.28 -17.52 -15.01
CA LYS A 527 -3.94 -17.39 -14.43
C LYS A 527 -3.88 -17.86 -12.99
N LEU A 528 -4.95 -17.62 -12.22
CA LEU A 528 -5.08 -18.13 -10.86
C LEU A 528 -5.18 -19.66 -10.83
N LEU A 529 -5.63 -20.34 -11.89
CA LEU A 529 -5.52 -21.80 -12.00
C LEU A 529 -4.05 -22.27 -11.96
N LEU A 530 -3.15 -21.54 -12.62
CA LEU A 530 -1.71 -21.83 -12.59
C LEU A 530 -1.14 -21.60 -11.20
N ASN A 531 -1.54 -20.50 -10.56
CA ASN A 531 -1.12 -20.20 -9.19
C ASN A 531 -1.65 -21.22 -8.17
N PHE A 532 -2.92 -21.62 -8.29
CA PHE A 532 -3.52 -22.67 -7.47
C PHE A 532 -2.75 -23.99 -7.62
N THR A 533 -2.42 -24.35 -8.86
CA THR A 533 -1.65 -25.57 -9.15
C THR A 533 -0.21 -25.47 -8.62
N TRP A 534 0.40 -24.28 -8.64
CA TRP A 534 1.69 -24.04 -8.00
C TRP A 534 1.62 -24.27 -6.49
N TRP A 535 0.60 -23.74 -5.81
CA TRP A 535 0.38 -23.96 -4.38
C TRP A 535 0.28 -25.45 -4.05
N VAL A 536 -0.60 -26.18 -4.74
CA VAL A 536 -0.79 -27.63 -4.53
C VAL A 536 0.50 -28.41 -4.75
N ASN A 537 1.31 -28.06 -5.75
CA ASN A 537 2.51 -28.83 -6.06
C ASN A 537 3.78 -28.42 -5.29
N ARG A 538 3.82 -27.21 -4.72
CA ARG A 538 5.05 -26.63 -4.12
C ARG A 538 4.92 -26.33 -2.64
N LYS A 539 3.70 -26.25 -2.12
CA LYS A 539 3.42 -25.89 -0.73
C LYS A 539 2.70 -26.98 0.04
N ASP A 540 2.26 -28.05 -0.63
CA ASP A 540 1.86 -29.32 -0.01
C ASP A 540 2.88 -30.40 -0.41
N MET A 541 4.06 -30.39 0.23
CA MET A 541 5.20 -31.23 -0.20
C MET A 541 4.91 -32.72 -0.06
N ASP A 542 4.15 -33.11 0.96
CA ASP A 542 3.85 -34.51 1.26
C ASP A 542 2.53 -34.99 0.63
N GLY A 543 1.76 -34.10 -0.02
CA GLY A 543 0.48 -34.42 -0.66
C GLY A 543 -0.66 -34.69 0.33
N ASN A 544 -0.50 -34.21 1.57
CA ASN A 544 -1.42 -34.46 2.68
C ASN A 544 -2.48 -33.36 2.81
N ASN A 545 -2.51 -32.38 1.90
CA ASN A 545 -3.39 -31.20 1.92
C ASN A 545 -3.18 -30.31 3.15
N ILE A 546 -1.96 -30.33 3.70
CA ILE A 546 -1.46 -29.40 4.70
C ILE A 546 -0.45 -28.50 4.00
N PHE A 547 -0.73 -27.20 3.99
CA PHE A 547 0.06 -26.24 3.23
C PHE A 547 1.02 -25.50 4.15
N GLU A 548 2.27 -25.41 3.70
CA GLU A 548 3.38 -24.90 4.48
C GLU A 548 4.25 -23.90 3.69
N GLY A 549 4.89 -23.01 4.42
CA GLY A 549 6.12 -22.32 4.03
C GLY A 549 6.01 -20.79 3.96
N GLY A 550 7.13 -20.16 4.35
CA GLY A 550 7.45 -18.76 4.06
C GLY A 550 6.76 -17.73 4.94
N PHE A 551 6.79 -16.48 4.44
CA PHE A 551 6.35 -15.26 5.09
C PHE A 551 4.85 -15.23 5.42
N LEU A 552 3.99 -15.69 4.50
CA LEU A 552 2.51 -15.66 4.60
C LEU A 552 1.91 -14.33 5.11
N GLY A 553 2.64 -13.23 4.96
CA GLY A 553 2.22 -11.89 5.39
C GLY A 553 2.19 -11.68 6.90
N LEU A 554 2.75 -12.61 7.70
CA LEU A 554 2.66 -12.61 9.18
C LEU A 554 4.03 -12.93 9.81
N ASP A 555 4.99 -12.04 9.60
CA ASP A 555 6.43 -12.21 9.77
C ASP A 555 6.81 -12.90 11.07
N ASN A 556 6.58 -12.22 12.20
CA ASN A 556 7.00 -12.64 13.52
C ASN A 556 5.88 -13.30 14.34
N ILE A 557 4.73 -13.65 13.73
CA ILE A 557 3.56 -14.16 14.47
C ILE A 557 3.84 -15.50 15.18
N GLY A 558 4.74 -16.30 14.61
CA GLY A 558 5.10 -17.62 15.06
C GLY A 558 6.24 -17.64 16.09
N LEU A 559 6.46 -18.84 16.65
CA LEU A 559 7.59 -19.11 17.55
C LEU A 559 8.92 -19.20 16.82
N PHE A 560 8.90 -19.67 15.56
CA PHE A 560 10.06 -19.83 14.70
C PHE A 560 9.96 -18.92 13.48
N ASN A 561 11.12 -18.58 12.92
CA ASN A 561 11.17 -17.96 11.60
C ASN A 561 10.68 -18.98 10.55
N ARG A 562 9.51 -18.72 9.96
CA ARG A 562 8.84 -19.61 8.99
C ARG A 562 9.55 -19.67 7.62
N SER A 563 10.51 -18.79 7.38
CA SER A 563 11.33 -18.74 6.17
C SER A 563 12.68 -19.46 6.33
N GLU A 564 13.01 -19.95 7.53
CA GLU A 564 14.22 -20.70 7.83
C GLU A 564 13.93 -22.18 8.11
N PRO A 565 14.89 -23.09 7.82
CA PRO A 565 14.76 -24.48 8.24
C PRO A 565 14.58 -24.58 9.75
N LEU A 566 13.58 -25.35 10.20
CA LEU A 566 13.40 -25.60 11.63
C LEU A 566 14.59 -26.42 12.18
N PRO A 567 14.91 -26.25 13.48
CA PRO A 567 15.92 -27.07 14.12
C PRO A 567 15.61 -28.58 14.01
N ASN A 568 16.65 -29.40 13.95
CA ASN A 568 16.57 -30.87 13.88
C ASN A 568 15.83 -31.46 12.67
N GLY A 569 15.56 -30.67 11.62
CA GLY A 569 14.90 -31.15 10.41
C GLY A 569 13.39 -31.36 10.58
N ALA A 570 12.78 -30.73 11.59
CA ALA A 570 11.34 -30.71 11.76
C ALA A 570 10.64 -29.92 10.63
N THR A 571 9.36 -30.18 10.42
CA THR A 571 8.50 -29.43 9.48
C THR A 571 7.37 -28.74 10.22
N LEU A 572 6.92 -27.58 9.71
CA LEU A 572 5.88 -26.77 10.32
C LEU A 572 4.58 -26.94 9.55
N ARG A 573 3.60 -27.57 10.18
CA ARG A 573 2.24 -27.69 9.65
C ARG A 573 1.46 -26.43 10.03
N GLN A 574 1.21 -25.57 9.05
CA GLN A 574 0.65 -24.24 9.27
C GLN A 574 -0.88 -24.22 9.14
N ALA A 575 -1.57 -23.79 10.20
CA ALA A 575 -3.03 -23.68 10.18
C ALA A 575 -3.51 -22.51 9.30
N ASP A 576 -2.78 -21.41 9.27
CA ASP A 576 -3.08 -20.28 8.40
C ASP A 576 -2.78 -20.59 6.94
N GLY A 577 -1.59 -21.15 6.63
CA GLY A 577 -1.23 -21.57 5.26
C GLY A 577 -2.27 -22.52 4.65
N THR A 578 -2.72 -23.50 5.43
CA THR A 578 -3.77 -24.44 5.04
C THR A 578 -5.15 -23.77 4.90
N SER A 579 -5.51 -22.88 5.82
CA SER A 579 -6.75 -22.11 5.77
C SER A 579 -6.83 -21.16 4.57
N TRP A 580 -5.71 -20.56 4.19
CA TRP A 580 -5.60 -19.71 3.01
C TRP A 580 -5.90 -20.48 1.72
N MET A 581 -5.50 -21.75 1.64
CA MET A 581 -5.83 -22.59 0.49
C MET A 581 -7.28 -23.06 0.48
N ALA A 582 -7.91 -23.26 1.64
CA ALA A 582 -9.35 -23.44 1.71
C ALA A 582 -10.10 -22.19 1.23
N PHE A 583 -9.64 -21.00 1.64
CA PHE A 583 -10.20 -19.72 1.22
C PHE A 583 -10.06 -19.54 -0.29
N PHE A 584 -8.87 -19.79 -0.84
CA PHE A 584 -8.61 -19.74 -2.27
C PHE A 584 -9.48 -20.73 -3.04
N SER A 585 -9.67 -21.95 -2.53
CA SER A 585 -10.55 -22.96 -3.14
C SER A 585 -11.99 -22.46 -3.24
N LEU A 586 -12.56 -21.93 -2.16
CA LEU A 586 -13.94 -21.40 -2.17
C LEU A 586 -14.10 -20.18 -3.08
N LEU A 587 -13.08 -19.33 -3.18
CA LEU A 587 -13.08 -18.18 -4.10
C LEU A 587 -13.03 -18.62 -5.55
N MET A 588 -12.18 -19.58 -5.89
CA MET A 588 -12.10 -20.12 -7.25
C MET A 588 -13.39 -20.87 -7.63
N LEU A 589 -14.00 -21.59 -6.68
CA LEU A 589 -15.34 -22.17 -6.84
C LEU A 589 -16.36 -21.08 -7.18
N HIS A 590 -16.41 -20.01 -6.39
CA HIS A 590 -17.37 -18.92 -6.61
C HIS A 590 -17.14 -18.22 -7.96
N ILE A 591 -15.89 -17.93 -8.31
CA ILE A 591 -15.56 -17.34 -9.61
C ILE A 591 -15.99 -18.27 -10.75
N ALA A 592 -15.74 -19.57 -10.64
CA ALA A 592 -16.17 -20.56 -11.64
C ALA A 592 -17.70 -20.56 -11.81
N LEU A 593 -18.48 -20.50 -10.73
CA LEU A 593 -19.94 -20.42 -10.80
C LEU A 593 -20.41 -19.09 -11.40
N GLU A 594 -19.76 -17.97 -11.10
CA GLU A 594 -20.06 -16.70 -11.77
C GLU A 594 -19.80 -16.80 -13.29
N LEU A 595 -18.67 -17.35 -13.72
CA LEU A 595 -18.36 -17.58 -15.13
C LEU A 595 -19.34 -18.58 -15.78
N ALA A 596 -19.82 -19.57 -15.03
CA ALA A 596 -20.78 -20.56 -15.49
C ALA A 596 -22.13 -19.96 -15.91
N LYS A 597 -22.49 -18.77 -15.40
CA LYS A 597 -23.69 -18.02 -15.85
C LYS A 597 -23.67 -17.70 -17.35
N ARG A 598 -22.49 -17.68 -17.98
CA ARG A 598 -22.32 -17.45 -19.43
C ARG A 598 -21.74 -18.64 -20.17
N ASN A 599 -20.99 -19.51 -19.50
CA ASN A 599 -20.37 -20.67 -20.14
C ASN A 599 -20.40 -21.90 -19.20
N PRO A 600 -21.26 -22.90 -19.46
CA PRO A 600 -21.46 -24.05 -18.57
C PRO A 600 -20.21 -24.93 -18.37
N VAL A 601 -19.16 -24.79 -19.20
CA VAL A 601 -17.88 -25.50 -19.01
C VAL A 601 -17.28 -25.22 -17.62
N TYR A 602 -17.55 -24.04 -17.04
CA TYR A 602 -17.05 -23.70 -15.71
C TYR A 602 -17.72 -24.47 -14.56
N GLU A 603 -18.88 -25.10 -14.78
CA GLU A 603 -19.49 -26.02 -13.79
C GLU A 603 -18.58 -27.22 -13.50
N ASP A 604 -17.83 -27.68 -14.50
CA ASP A 604 -16.96 -28.84 -14.37
C ASP A 604 -15.75 -28.53 -13.47
N ILE A 605 -15.10 -27.38 -13.69
CA ILE A 605 -13.95 -26.97 -12.90
C ILE A 605 -14.35 -26.51 -11.49
N ALA A 606 -15.57 -26.01 -11.30
CA ALA A 606 -16.11 -25.70 -9.97
C ALA A 606 -16.04 -26.91 -9.02
N SER A 607 -16.33 -28.11 -9.54
CA SER A 607 -16.28 -29.36 -8.77
C SER A 607 -14.87 -29.69 -8.23
N LYS A 608 -13.81 -29.35 -8.98
CA LYS A 608 -12.42 -29.55 -8.55
C LYS A 608 -12.12 -28.76 -7.27
N PHE A 609 -12.53 -27.49 -7.22
CA PHE A 609 -12.26 -26.64 -6.06
C PHE A 609 -13.09 -27.03 -4.85
N LEU A 610 -14.33 -27.48 -5.08
CA LEU A 610 -15.18 -28.04 -4.04
C LEU A 610 -14.54 -29.29 -3.40
N GLU A 611 -14.06 -30.22 -4.21
CA GLU A 611 -13.40 -31.43 -3.73
C GLU A 611 -12.10 -31.10 -2.98
N HIS A 612 -11.28 -30.19 -3.51
CA HIS A 612 -10.05 -29.76 -2.86
C HIS A 612 -10.31 -29.06 -1.51
N PHE A 613 -11.36 -28.24 -1.42
CA PHE A 613 -11.79 -27.66 -0.15
C PHE A 613 -12.13 -28.75 0.90
N PHE A 614 -12.77 -29.85 0.51
CA PHE A 614 -13.05 -30.94 1.45
C PHE A 614 -11.80 -31.69 1.90
N HIS A 615 -10.84 -31.91 1.01
CA HIS A 615 -9.57 -32.51 1.40
C HIS A 615 -8.86 -31.68 2.47
N ILE A 616 -8.86 -30.34 2.30
CA ILE A 616 -8.29 -29.42 3.29
C ILE A 616 -9.07 -29.45 4.60
N SER A 617 -10.40 -29.36 4.54
CA SER A 617 -11.26 -29.39 5.73
C SER A 617 -11.06 -30.67 6.55
N ASP A 618 -10.94 -31.81 5.85
CA ASP A 618 -10.66 -33.11 6.46
C ASP A 618 -9.31 -33.08 7.19
N ALA A 619 -8.24 -32.64 6.52
CA ALA A 619 -6.87 -32.61 7.06
C ALA A 619 -6.71 -31.65 8.27
N MET A 620 -7.45 -30.55 8.30
CA MET A 620 -7.36 -29.58 9.40
C MET A 620 -8.04 -30.04 10.69
N THR A 621 -9.14 -30.79 10.58
CA THR A 621 -10.09 -30.93 11.69
C THR A 621 -10.19 -32.37 12.21
N TYR A 622 -9.98 -33.38 11.35
CA TYR A 622 -10.32 -34.76 11.66
C TYR A 622 -9.10 -35.68 11.65
N GLU A 623 -9.04 -36.59 12.62
CA GLU A 623 -7.94 -37.55 12.74
C GLU A 623 -7.89 -38.47 11.50
N THR A 624 -6.72 -38.58 10.89
CA THR A 624 -6.45 -39.51 9.81
C THR A 624 -6.13 -40.90 10.36
N GLU A 625 -6.24 -41.94 9.53
CA GLU A 625 -5.90 -43.32 9.90
C GLU A 625 -4.45 -43.47 10.39
N ASP A 626 -3.57 -42.52 10.03
CA ASP A 626 -2.15 -42.47 10.36
C ASP A 626 -1.81 -41.82 11.73
N LYS A 627 -2.81 -41.47 12.56
CA LYS A 627 -2.65 -40.91 13.93
C LYS A 627 -1.87 -39.59 14.03
N GLU A 628 -1.82 -38.79 12.96
CA GLU A 628 -1.29 -37.42 13.07
C GLU A 628 -2.25 -36.51 13.85
N GLU A 629 -1.74 -35.66 14.73
CA GLU A 629 -2.58 -34.66 15.40
C GLU A 629 -3.14 -33.66 14.38
N THR A 630 -4.43 -33.36 14.49
CA THR A 630 -5.11 -32.35 13.66
C THR A 630 -4.72 -30.94 14.09
N LEU A 631 -4.95 -29.94 13.24
CA LEU A 631 -4.68 -28.54 13.59
C LEU A 631 -5.73 -27.94 14.54
N TRP A 632 -6.90 -28.56 14.65
CA TRP A 632 -7.90 -28.27 15.68
C TRP A 632 -7.57 -28.97 17.01
N ASP A 633 -7.47 -28.21 18.10
CA ASP A 633 -7.40 -28.78 19.45
C ASP A 633 -8.84 -28.93 20.01
N PRO A 634 -9.35 -30.15 20.27
CA PRO A 634 -10.71 -30.35 20.78
C PRO A 634 -10.87 -29.98 22.26
N VAL A 635 -9.77 -29.90 23.02
CA VAL A 635 -9.76 -29.51 24.44
C VAL A 635 -9.78 -28.00 24.56
N ASP A 636 -8.82 -27.33 23.89
CA ASP A 636 -8.80 -25.87 23.82
C ASP A 636 -9.89 -25.33 22.89
N LYS A 637 -10.48 -26.11 21.99
CA LYS A 637 -11.46 -25.62 20.99
C LYS A 637 -10.92 -24.43 20.19
N PHE A 638 -9.71 -24.56 19.67
CA PHE A 638 -9.03 -23.53 18.88
C PHE A 638 -8.05 -24.18 17.88
N PHE A 639 -7.73 -23.47 16.80
CA PHE A 639 -6.76 -23.95 15.82
C PHE A 639 -5.34 -23.48 16.16
N TYR A 640 -4.36 -24.35 15.92
CA TYR A 640 -2.95 -24.09 16.17
C TYR A 640 -2.08 -24.63 15.03
N ASP A 641 -0.93 -23.99 14.80
CA ASP A 641 0.15 -24.63 14.05
C ASP A 641 0.63 -25.88 14.80
N SER A 642 1.22 -26.84 14.08
CA SER A 642 1.88 -27.99 14.70
C SER A 642 3.27 -28.22 14.11
N ILE A 643 4.14 -28.80 14.90
CA ILE A 643 5.46 -29.26 14.45
C ILE A 643 5.38 -30.76 14.22
N SER A 644 5.87 -31.21 13.07
CA SER A 644 6.15 -32.61 12.81
C SER A 644 7.65 -32.86 12.99
N TRP A 645 8.00 -33.76 13.89
CA TRP A 645 9.39 -34.13 14.17
C TRP A 645 9.82 -35.33 13.33
N PRO A 646 11.11 -35.44 12.97
CA PRO A 646 11.64 -36.66 12.38
C PRO A 646 11.34 -37.87 13.28
N GLY A 647 10.67 -38.88 12.72
CA GLY A 647 10.18 -40.04 13.49
C GLY A 647 8.65 -40.07 13.68
N GLY A 648 7.92 -39.07 13.20
CA GLY A 648 6.46 -39.09 13.06
C GLY A 648 5.66 -38.59 14.27
N SER A 649 6.31 -38.08 15.31
CA SER A 649 5.60 -37.41 16.40
C SER A 649 5.23 -35.99 16.01
N THR A 650 3.99 -35.59 16.30
CA THR A 650 3.50 -34.23 16.08
C THR A 650 3.18 -33.54 17.41
N GLU A 651 3.35 -32.22 17.48
CA GLU A 651 3.02 -31.40 18.66
C GLU A 651 2.40 -30.07 18.22
N ARG A 652 1.24 -29.70 18.77
CA ARG A 652 0.61 -28.39 18.56
C ARG A 652 1.34 -27.26 19.29
N LEU A 653 1.61 -26.18 18.57
CA LEU A 653 2.13 -24.92 19.12
C LEU A 653 0.96 -24.08 19.62
N LYS A 654 0.72 -24.12 20.94
CA LYS A 654 -0.41 -23.43 21.61
C LYS A 654 -0.27 -21.90 21.69
N THR A 655 0.01 -21.27 20.56
CA THR A 655 0.02 -19.82 20.36
C THR A 655 -1.35 -19.37 19.88
N ARG A 656 -2.12 -18.71 20.74
CA ARG A 656 -3.42 -18.10 20.42
C ARG A 656 -3.19 -16.82 19.61
N SER A 657 -2.99 -16.97 18.31
CA SER A 657 -2.80 -15.85 17.37
C SER A 657 -3.88 -15.85 16.27
N LEU A 658 -3.82 -14.86 15.38
CA LEU A 658 -4.64 -14.83 14.17
C LEU A 658 -4.55 -16.09 13.32
N VAL A 659 -3.46 -16.86 13.43
CA VAL A 659 -3.33 -18.17 12.79
C VAL A 659 -4.53 -19.07 13.10
N GLY A 660 -5.02 -19.05 14.34
CA GLY A 660 -6.20 -19.82 14.75
C GLY A 660 -7.55 -19.16 14.43
N VAL A 661 -7.55 -17.92 13.93
CA VAL A 661 -8.73 -17.15 13.53
C VAL A 661 -8.93 -17.16 12.00
N ILE A 662 -7.85 -17.20 11.22
CA ILE A 662 -7.86 -17.29 9.75
C ILE A 662 -8.75 -18.42 9.18
N PRO A 663 -8.93 -19.60 9.83
CA PRO A 663 -9.90 -20.60 9.38
C PRO A 663 -11.33 -20.04 9.16
N LEU A 664 -11.72 -18.97 9.87
CA LEU A 664 -13.02 -18.32 9.70
C LEU A 664 -13.17 -17.59 8.36
N TYR A 665 -12.10 -17.33 7.63
CA TYR A 665 -12.15 -16.60 6.35
C TYR A 665 -12.82 -17.43 5.24
N SER A 666 -12.67 -18.74 5.31
CA SER A 666 -13.23 -19.71 4.37
C SER A 666 -14.70 -19.93 4.63
N VAL A 667 -15.56 -19.10 4.00
CA VAL A 667 -17.01 -19.22 4.10
C VAL A 667 -17.71 -18.87 2.78
N LEU A 668 -18.60 -19.77 2.32
CA LEU A 668 -19.45 -19.60 1.15
C LEU A 668 -20.84 -20.23 1.38
N SER A 669 -21.90 -19.43 1.22
CA SER A 669 -23.29 -19.90 1.22
C SER A 669 -23.74 -20.19 -0.21
N LEU A 670 -24.39 -21.34 -0.43
CA LEU A 670 -24.96 -21.75 -1.71
C LEU A 670 -26.47 -21.93 -1.54
N ASP A 671 -27.24 -20.94 -2.00
CA ASP A 671 -28.70 -20.97 -1.91
C ASP A 671 -29.31 -21.84 -3.02
N PRO A 672 -30.48 -22.47 -2.79
CA PRO A 672 -31.13 -23.33 -3.78
C PRO A 672 -31.37 -22.60 -5.10
N GLU A 673 -31.85 -21.35 -5.06
CA GLU A 673 -32.14 -20.56 -6.27
C GLU A 673 -30.86 -20.26 -7.07
N TYR A 674 -29.72 -20.14 -6.40
CA TYR A 674 -28.43 -19.97 -7.07
C TYR A 674 -27.94 -21.29 -7.69
N LEU A 675 -28.13 -22.41 -7.01
CA LEU A 675 -27.76 -23.75 -7.50
C LEU A 675 -28.62 -24.21 -8.68
N GLU A 676 -29.87 -23.76 -8.77
CA GLU A 676 -30.76 -24.02 -9.92
C GLU A 676 -30.19 -23.49 -11.25
N LEU A 677 -29.34 -22.47 -11.21
CA LEU A 677 -28.65 -21.94 -12.39
C LEU A 677 -27.59 -22.90 -12.94
N PHE A 678 -27.12 -23.87 -12.15
CA PHE A 678 -25.96 -24.73 -12.46
C PHE A 678 -26.32 -26.22 -12.24
N PRO A 679 -27.18 -26.81 -13.09
CA PRO A 679 -27.69 -28.16 -12.88
C PRO A 679 -26.60 -29.24 -12.92
N GLY A 680 -25.53 -29.04 -13.70
CA GLY A 680 -24.40 -29.96 -13.78
C GLY A 680 -23.59 -29.96 -12.48
N PHE A 681 -23.26 -28.79 -11.97
CA PHE A 681 -22.61 -28.61 -10.67
C PHE A 681 -23.48 -29.13 -9.52
N ASN A 682 -24.77 -28.76 -9.48
CA ASN A 682 -25.69 -29.17 -8.41
C ASN A 682 -25.81 -30.70 -8.33
N LYS A 683 -25.92 -31.40 -9.48
CA LYS A 683 -25.92 -32.87 -9.51
C LYS A 683 -24.65 -33.47 -8.90
N ARG A 684 -23.48 -32.90 -9.19
CA ARG A 684 -22.18 -33.35 -8.65
C ARG A 684 -22.05 -33.05 -7.17
N LEU A 685 -22.48 -31.87 -6.72
CA LEU A 685 -22.55 -31.50 -5.32
C LEU A 685 -23.38 -32.53 -4.55
N GLN A 686 -24.64 -32.76 -4.95
CA GLN A 686 -25.52 -33.74 -4.29
C GLN A 686 -24.92 -35.15 -4.25
N TRP A 687 -24.31 -35.60 -5.35
CA TRP A 687 -23.62 -36.89 -5.38
C TRP A 687 -22.44 -36.95 -4.42
N LEU A 688 -21.62 -35.90 -4.37
CA LEU A 688 -20.43 -35.84 -3.52
C LEU A 688 -20.83 -35.80 -2.04
N LEU A 689 -21.89 -35.06 -1.69
CA LEU A 689 -22.48 -35.05 -0.35
C LEU A 689 -22.91 -36.45 0.07
N ALA A 690 -23.72 -37.13 -0.75
CA ALA A 690 -24.21 -38.48 -0.46
C ALA A 690 -23.08 -39.53 -0.42
N TYR A 691 -22.07 -39.40 -1.30
CA TYR A 691 -20.91 -40.29 -1.31
C TYR A 691 -20.09 -40.15 -0.03
N ARG A 692 -19.88 -38.92 0.45
CA ARG A 692 -19.09 -38.65 1.67
C ARG A 692 -19.81 -39.14 2.92
N GLU A 693 -21.12 -38.89 3.04
CA GLU A 693 -21.94 -39.38 4.16
C GLU A 693 -21.84 -40.91 4.35
N LYS A 694 -21.72 -41.64 3.24
CA LYS A 694 -21.64 -43.11 3.25
C LYS A 694 -20.24 -43.67 3.51
N ASN A 695 -19.17 -43.00 3.06
CA ASN A 695 -17.85 -43.61 2.92
C ASN A 695 -16.73 -42.95 3.74
N ARG A 696 -16.95 -41.82 4.42
CA ARG A 696 -15.96 -41.20 5.32
C ARG A 696 -16.52 -41.07 6.75
N PRO A 697 -15.85 -41.64 7.78
CA PRO A 697 -16.29 -41.54 9.18
C PRO A 697 -16.29 -40.14 9.81
N SER A 698 -15.93 -39.07 9.08
CA SER A 698 -16.00 -37.69 9.58
C SER A 698 -17.07 -36.89 8.81
N CYS A 699 -18.18 -36.61 9.49
CA CYS A 699 -19.36 -35.92 8.99
C CYS A 699 -19.06 -34.46 8.58
N VAL A 700 -18.62 -34.27 7.34
CA VAL A 700 -18.57 -32.95 6.70
C VAL A 700 -19.91 -32.76 6.00
N PHE A 701 -20.62 -31.68 6.34
CA PHE A 701 -22.06 -31.43 6.20
C PHE A 701 -22.91 -32.06 7.30
N LYS A 702 -22.95 -31.39 8.45
CA LYS A 702 -24.04 -31.65 9.41
C LYS A 702 -25.29 -30.95 8.91
N LYS A 703 -26.46 -31.44 9.33
CA LYS A 703 -27.74 -30.76 9.09
C LYS A 703 -27.72 -29.29 9.52
N ASP A 704 -26.90 -28.94 10.52
CA ASP A 704 -26.72 -27.56 11.02
C ASP A 704 -26.07 -26.62 9.98
N ASP A 705 -25.44 -27.17 8.94
CA ASP A 705 -24.86 -26.45 7.79
C ASP A 705 -25.82 -26.39 6.59
N ILE A 706 -27.08 -26.80 6.80
CA ILE A 706 -28.20 -26.66 5.86
C ILE A 706 -29.26 -25.78 6.52
N LYS A 707 -29.59 -24.65 5.89
CA LYS A 707 -30.72 -23.83 6.37
C LYS A 707 -32.05 -24.56 6.16
N ASP A 708 -33.08 -24.13 6.89
CA ASP A 708 -34.45 -24.66 6.73
C ASP A 708 -35.01 -24.54 5.30
N ASN A 709 -34.51 -23.61 4.49
CA ASN A 709 -34.89 -23.45 3.08
C ASN A 709 -34.06 -24.33 2.11
N GLY A 710 -33.05 -25.08 2.58
CA GLY A 710 -32.19 -25.94 1.78
C GLY A 710 -30.87 -25.32 1.31
N SER A 711 -30.49 -24.11 1.74
CA SER A 711 -29.16 -23.53 1.45
C SER A 711 -28.03 -24.30 2.13
N PHE A 712 -26.88 -24.45 1.47
CA PHE A 712 -25.67 -25.09 2.02
C PHE A 712 -24.64 -24.07 2.50
N LEU A 713 -23.95 -24.35 3.61
CA LEU A 713 -22.77 -23.62 4.06
C LEU A 713 -21.49 -24.43 3.81
N LEU A 714 -20.54 -23.85 3.08
CA LEU A 714 -19.18 -24.34 2.97
C LEU A 714 -18.28 -23.52 3.90
N ALA A 715 -17.82 -24.12 5.00
CA ALA A 715 -16.91 -23.49 5.96
C ALA A 715 -15.95 -24.50 6.60
N LEU A 716 -14.82 -24.01 7.14
CA LEU A 716 -13.86 -24.83 7.91
C LEU A 716 -14.32 -25.07 9.36
N VAL A 717 -15.36 -24.36 9.81
CA VAL A 717 -15.89 -24.43 11.17
C VAL A 717 -17.38 -24.71 11.12
N ASP A 718 -17.83 -25.61 12.00
CA ASP A 718 -19.27 -25.78 12.27
C ASP A 718 -19.77 -24.72 13.27
N GLN A 719 -21.08 -24.74 13.54
CA GLN A 719 -21.76 -23.81 14.45
C GLN A 719 -21.11 -23.77 15.86
N ASN A 720 -20.63 -24.91 16.37
CA ASN A 720 -20.04 -25.01 17.71
C ASN A 720 -18.59 -24.50 17.72
N MET A 721 -17.82 -24.87 16.69
CA MET A 721 -16.45 -24.37 16.50
C MET A 721 -16.45 -22.85 16.32
N LEU A 722 -17.35 -22.32 15.47
CA LEU A 722 -17.51 -20.89 15.27
C LEU A 722 -17.79 -20.16 16.59
N ARG A 723 -18.74 -20.68 17.39
CA ARG A 723 -19.04 -20.11 18.71
C ARG A 723 -17.83 -20.14 19.64
N ALA A 724 -17.07 -21.24 19.66
CA ALA A 724 -15.90 -21.39 20.53
C ALA A 724 -14.75 -20.46 20.14
N VAL A 725 -14.48 -20.30 18.83
CA VAL A 725 -13.48 -19.36 18.34
C VAL A 725 -13.92 -17.92 18.63
N LEU A 726 -15.17 -17.56 18.33
CA LEU A 726 -15.69 -16.21 18.58
C LEU A 726 -15.73 -15.84 20.06
N GLN A 727 -15.96 -16.80 20.96
CA GLN A 727 -15.87 -16.57 22.39
C GLN A 727 -14.49 -16.00 22.79
N ARG A 728 -13.40 -16.44 22.14
CA ARG A 728 -12.06 -15.86 22.37
C ARG A 728 -11.84 -14.58 21.59
N VAL A 729 -12.25 -14.56 20.33
CA VAL A 729 -12.07 -13.38 19.45
C VAL A 729 -12.72 -12.14 20.06
N LEU A 730 -13.86 -12.32 20.73
CA LEU A 730 -14.68 -11.26 21.33
C LEU A 730 -14.42 -11.05 22.83
N ASP A 731 -13.44 -11.74 23.42
CA ASP A 731 -13.02 -11.52 24.82
C ASP A 731 -11.96 -10.43 24.90
N GLU A 732 -12.21 -9.43 25.74
CA GLU A 732 -11.33 -8.27 25.92
C GLU A 732 -9.99 -8.63 26.60
N ASN A 733 -9.94 -9.76 27.32
CA ASN A 733 -8.71 -10.32 27.89
C ASN A 733 -7.95 -11.23 26.92
N GLU A 734 -8.49 -11.46 25.72
CA GLU A 734 -7.86 -12.23 24.66
C GLU A 734 -7.65 -11.34 23.43
N PHE A 735 -8.52 -11.41 22.42
CA PHE A 735 -8.31 -10.77 21.12
C PHE A 735 -9.03 -9.43 20.94
N LEU A 736 -10.14 -9.17 21.65
CA LEU A 736 -10.94 -7.97 21.44
C LEU A 736 -10.27 -6.76 22.12
N SER A 737 -9.66 -5.90 21.32
CA SER A 737 -9.15 -4.62 21.78
C SER A 737 -10.26 -3.56 21.75
N PRO A 738 -10.18 -2.48 22.55
CA PRO A 738 -10.99 -1.27 22.37
C PRO A 738 -11.00 -0.72 20.93
N TYR A 739 -9.99 -1.05 20.12
CA TYR A 739 -9.76 -0.47 18.79
C TYR A 739 -9.80 -1.49 17.64
N GLY A 740 -9.99 -2.78 17.90
CA GLY A 740 -10.03 -3.80 16.86
C GLY A 740 -9.72 -5.21 17.37
N ILE A 741 -9.16 -6.05 16.50
CA ILE A 741 -8.77 -7.43 16.83
C ILE A 741 -7.25 -7.52 16.91
N ARG A 742 -6.75 -7.98 18.05
CA ARG A 742 -5.31 -8.20 18.30
C ARG A 742 -4.77 -9.31 17.41
N SER A 743 -3.55 -9.15 16.92
CA SER A 743 -2.86 -10.18 16.14
C SER A 743 -2.45 -11.41 16.96
N LEU A 744 -2.21 -11.21 18.27
CA LEU A 744 -1.95 -12.24 19.26
C LEU A 744 -2.82 -11.99 20.49
N SER A 745 -3.37 -13.04 21.08
CA SER A 745 -4.17 -12.92 22.29
C SER A 745 -3.38 -12.33 23.46
N LYS A 746 -4.01 -11.38 24.16
CA LYS A 746 -3.51 -10.80 25.41
C LYS A 746 -3.30 -11.84 26.53
N PHE A 747 -3.86 -13.04 26.41
CA PHE A 747 -3.54 -14.18 27.29
C PHE A 747 -2.03 -14.45 27.40
N HIS A 748 -1.29 -14.25 26.31
CA HIS A 748 0.16 -14.47 26.25
C HIS A 748 0.99 -13.41 26.98
N GLU A 749 0.37 -12.34 27.50
CA GLU A 749 1.02 -11.41 28.44
C GLU A 749 1.41 -12.13 29.73
N LYS A 750 0.50 -12.96 30.27
CA LYS A 750 0.72 -13.73 31.50
C LYS A 750 1.22 -15.15 31.22
N ASN A 751 1.02 -15.65 30.01
CA ASN A 751 1.29 -17.02 29.61
C ASN A 751 2.09 -17.08 28.30
N PRO A 752 3.32 -16.53 28.25
CA PRO A 752 4.14 -16.58 27.05
C PRO A 752 4.45 -18.05 26.68
N LEU A 753 4.42 -18.36 25.39
CA LEU A 753 4.86 -19.66 24.92
C LEU A 753 6.39 -19.69 24.88
N VAL A 754 6.99 -20.63 25.61
CA VAL A 754 8.45 -20.84 25.65
C VAL A 754 8.78 -22.27 25.25
N ARG A 755 9.81 -22.44 24.43
CA ARG A 755 10.39 -23.74 24.07
C ARG A 755 11.91 -23.68 24.08
N TRP A 756 12.52 -24.79 24.46
CA TRP A 756 13.96 -24.97 24.41
C TRP A 756 14.29 -25.99 23.32
N VAL A 757 15.05 -25.57 22.32
CA VAL A 757 15.48 -26.44 21.22
C VAL A 757 17.00 -26.27 21.06
N ASN A 758 17.74 -27.39 21.17
CA ASN A 758 19.21 -27.41 21.10
C ASN A 758 19.92 -26.40 22.04
N GLY A 759 19.35 -26.15 23.22
CA GLY A 759 19.90 -25.21 24.21
C GLY A 759 19.60 -23.73 23.94
N GLN A 760 18.82 -23.41 22.90
CA GLN A 760 18.31 -22.07 22.63
C GLN A 760 16.85 -21.94 23.10
N GLU A 761 16.54 -20.84 23.81
CA GLU A 761 15.16 -20.46 24.15
C GLU A 761 14.49 -19.77 22.95
N PHE A 762 13.32 -20.26 22.57
CA PHE A 762 12.38 -19.59 21.68
C PHE A 762 11.17 -19.13 22.49
N ARG A 763 10.74 -17.88 22.27
CA ARG A 763 9.67 -17.25 23.06
C ARG A 763 8.71 -16.45 22.17
N VAL A 764 7.42 -16.57 22.48
CA VAL A 764 6.35 -15.69 21.97
C VAL A 764 5.58 -15.13 23.16
N GLY A 765 5.55 -13.80 23.28
CA GLY A 765 4.78 -13.05 24.27
C GLY A 765 3.90 -12.01 23.59
N TYR A 766 2.91 -11.50 24.34
CA TYR A 766 2.05 -10.42 23.88
C TYR A 766 2.79 -9.06 23.90
N LEU A 767 2.85 -8.42 22.73
CA LEU A 767 3.45 -7.12 22.48
C LEU A 767 2.40 -6.25 21.75
N PRO A 768 1.70 -5.34 22.43
CA PRO A 768 0.56 -4.63 21.83
C PRO A 768 0.94 -3.63 20.74
N ALA A 769 2.21 -3.22 20.70
CA ALA A 769 2.74 -2.16 19.84
C ALA A 769 3.97 -2.65 19.05
N GLU A 770 5.12 -1.95 19.10
CA GLU A 770 6.33 -2.32 18.37
C GLU A 770 6.95 -3.66 18.84
N SER A 771 7.77 -4.28 18.00
CA SER A 771 8.49 -5.51 18.32
C SER A 771 9.67 -5.24 19.27
N ASP A 772 9.86 -6.10 20.27
CA ASP A 772 11.03 -6.05 21.16
C ASP A 772 12.28 -6.71 20.56
N SER A 773 12.18 -7.24 19.34
CA SER A 773 13.25 -7.95 18.62
C SER A 773 13.35 -7.52 17.15
N GLY A 774 14.54 -7.65 16.57
CA GLY A 774 14.79 -7.36 15.15
C GLY A 774 14.47 -8.51 14.19
N MET A 775 13.75 -9.54 14.63
CA MET A 775 13.36 -10.67 13.79
C MET A 775 12.53 -10.12 12.61
N PHE A 776 12.96 -10.37 11.37
CA PHE A 776 12.36 -9.87 10.12
C PHE A 776 12.52 -8.37 9.78
N GLY A 777 13.54 -7.69 10.31
CA GLY A 777 13.96 -6.41 9.72
C GLY A 777 13.33 -5.15 10.33
N GLY A 778 12.71 -5.26 11.50
CA GLY A 778 12.70 -4.15 12.47
C GLY A 778 11.34 -3.54 12.81
N ASN A 779 10.56 -3.10 11.81
CA ASN A 779 9.39 -2.22 12.04
C ASN A 779 8.06 -2.95 12.27
N SER A 780 7.83 -4.12 11.68
CA SER A 780 6.52 -4.77 11.72
C SER A 780 6.38 -5.71 12.93
N ASN A 781 5.19 -5.74 13.54
CA ASN A 781 4.89 -6.65 14.65
C ASN A 781 3.48 -7.28 14.56
N TRP A 782 3.44 -8.62 14.54
CA TRP A 782 2.23 -9.45 14.53
C TRP A 782 1.95 -10.14 15.87
N ARG A 783 2.64 -9.74 16.95
CA ARG A 783 2.51 -10.35 18.29
C ARG A 783 1.59 -9.58 19.23
N GLY A 784 0.55 -8.94 18.70
CA GLY A 784 -0.41 -8.20 19.51
C GLY A 784 -1.11 -7.02 18.84
N PRO A 785 -0.46 -6.23 17.97
CA PRO A 785 -1.07 -5.04 17.37
C PRO A 785 -2.27 -5.37 16.46
N ILE A 786 -3.04 -4.34 16.13
CA ILE A 786 -4.20 -4.43 15.23
C ILE A 786 -3.74 -4.16 13.80
N TRP A 787 -4.14 -5.06 12.91
CA TRP A 787 -3.90 -4.96 11.47
C TRP A 787 -5.23 -4.91 10.72
N LEU A 788 -5.38 -3.91 9.86
CA LEU A 788 -6.60 -3.74 9.07
C LEU A 788 -6.90 -4.89 8.10
N PRO A 789 -5.96 -5.45 7.31
CA PRO A 789 -6.31 -6.45 6.28
C PRO A 789 -6.95 -7.71 6.87
N THR A 790 -6.40 -8.25 7.97
CA THR A 790 -6.91 -9.46 8.63
C THR A 790 -8.23 -9.19 9.35
N THR A 791 -8.35 -8.04 10.02
CA THR A 791 -9.61 -7.65 10.68
C THR A 791 -10.72 -7.41 9.65
N TYR A 792 -10.40 -6.81 8.50
CA TYR A 792 -11.35 -6.58 7.41
C TYR A 792 -11.88 -7.88 6.81
N LEU A 793 -11.01 -8.87 6.60
CA LEU A 793 -11.44 -10.21 6.15
C LEU A 793 -12.32 -10.92 7.18
N LEU A 794 -12.00 -10.79 8.48
CA LEU A 794 -12.86 -11.32 9.54
C LEU A 794 -14.26 -10.70 9.51
N VAL A 795 -14.35 -9.36 9.43
CA VAL A 795 -15.62 -8.63 9.30
C VAL A 795 -16.41 -9.11 8.07
N ALA A 796 -15.75 -9.27 6.92
CA ALA A 796 -16.38 -9.78 5.71
C ALA A 796 -16.92 -11.21 5.89
N SER A 797 -16.20 -12.07 6.61
CA SER A 797 -16.63 -13.43 6.91
C SER A 797 -17.77 -13.50 7.92
N LEU A 798 -17.76 -12.67 8.96
CA LEU A 798 -18.86 -12.56 9.91
C LEU A 798 -20.18 -12.20 9.21
N LYS A 799 -20.13 -11.26 8.25
CA LYS A 799 -21.28 -10.91 7.42
C LYS A 799 -21.76 -12.06 6.53
N ARG A 800 -20.85 -12.91 6.03
CA ARG A 800 -21.21 -14.12 5.26
C ARG A 800 -21.80 -15.22 6.15
N PHE A 801 -21.26 -15.43 7.34
CA PHE A 801 -21.88 -16.33 8.32
C PHE A 801 -23.24 -15.82 8.77
N HIS A 802 -23.41 -14.51 8.96
CA HIS A 802 -24.73 -13.91 9.24
C HIS A 802 -25.70 -14.13 8.08
N TYR A 803 -25.26 -13.93 6.83
CA TYR A 803 -26.09 -14.22 5.67
C TYR A 803 -26.63 -15.65 5.72
N PHE A 804 -25.84 -16.62 6.22
CA PHE A 804 -26.28 -17.99 6.41
C PHE A 804 -27.18 -18.18 7.65
N TYR A 805 -26.66 -17.94 8.85
CA TYR A 805 -27.34 -18.26 10.10
C TYR A 805 -28.44 -17.27 10.52
N GLY A 806 -28.50 -16.09 9.91
CA GLY A 806 -29.50 -15.06 10.20
C GLY A 806 -29.39 -14.46 11.61
N GLU A 807 -30.54 -14.00 12.11
CA GLU A 807 -30.70 -13.29 13.38
C GLU A 807 -30.63 -14.20 14.62
N ASP A 808 -30.87 -15.50 14.45
CA ASP A 808 -31.02 -16.47 15.55
C ASP A 808 -29.67 -16.94 16.10
N PHE A 809 -28.63 -16.98 15.26
CA PHE A 809 -27.28 -17.25 15.74
C PHE A 809 -26.69 -16.01 16.41
N LYS A 810 -26.68 -16.05 17.75
CA LYS A 810 -26.10 -14.99 18.57
C LYS A 810 -24.90 -15.48 19.34
N VAL A 811 -23.93 -14.59 19.52
CA VAL A 811 -22.76 -14.77 20.41
C VAL A 811 -22.68 -13.60 21.37
N GLU A 812 -22.00 -13.80 22.49
CA GLU A 812 -21.78 -12.74 23.47
C GLU A 812 -20.70 -11.78 22.95
N CYS A 813 -20.96 -10.47 22.95
CA CYS A 813 -20.02 -9.47 22.45
C CYS A 813 -20.16 -8.15 23.23
N PRO A 814 -19.14 -7.77 24.03
CA PRO A 814 -17.95 -8.54 24.38
C PRO A 814 -18.26 -9.84 25.15
N THR A 815 -17.40 -10.85 25.07
CA THR A 815 -17.52 -12.07 25.89
C THR A 815 -17.51 -11.71 27.38
N GLY A 816 -18.40 -12.31 28.17
CA GLY A 816 -18.60 -12.02 29.59
C GLY A 816 -19.48 -10.80 29.91
N SER A 817 -19.98 -10.06 28.90
CA SER A 817 -20.82 -8.86 29.10
C SER A 817 -22.31 -9.14 29.32
N GLY A 818 -22.80 -10.34 29.03
CA GLY A 818 -24.20 -10.71 28.92
C GLY A 818 -24.91 -10.22 27.65
N ARG A 819 -24.25 -9.43 26.80
CA ARG A 819 -24.84 -8.85 25.59
C ARG A 819 -24.75 -9.82 24.41
N MET A 820 -25.87 -10.43 24.04
CA MET A 820 -25.96 -11.34 22.89
C MET A 820 -26.25 -10.58 21.60
N LEU A 821 -25.32 -10.64 20.64
CA LEU A 821 -25.41 -10.00 19.32
C LEU A 821 -25.43 -11.04 18.20
N ASN A 822 -26.15 -10.74 17.12
CA ASN A 822 -26.03 -11.51 15.87
C ASN A 822 -24.68 -11.19 15.19
N LEU A 823 -24.27 -12.00 14.21
CA LEU A 823 -22.95 -11.85 13.58
C LEU A 823 -22.79 -10.57 12.73
N GLU A 824 -23.87 -9.99 12.20
CA GLU A 824 -23.79 -8.69 11.54
C GLU A 824 -23.53 -7.56 12.56
N GLN A 825 -24.21 -7.60 13.71
CA GLN A 825 -23.98 -6.64 14.80
C GLN A 825 -22.58 -6.75 15.39
N VAL A 826 -22.03 -7.98 15.51
CA VAL A 826 -20.62 -8.19 15.90
C VAL A 826 -19.68 -7.57 14.87
N ALA A 827 -19.95 -7.77 13.58
CA ALA A 827 -19.15 -7.15 12.53
C ALA A 827 -19.17 -5.62 12.66
N TRP A 828 -20.33 -5.01 12.95
CA TRP A 828 -20.43 -3.56 13.14
C TRP A 828 -19.66 -3.05 14.34
N GLU A 829 -19.69 -3.77 15.47
CA GLU A 829 -18.91 -3.41 16.66
C GLU A 829 -17.41 -3.32 16.31
N ILE A 830 -16.88 -4.28 15.54
CA ILE A 830 -15.49 -4.27 15.10
C ILE A 830 -15.22 -3.11 14.12
N GLU A 831 -16.12 -2.85 13.17
CA GLU A 831 -15.98 -1.75 12.21
C GLU A 831 -15.95 -0.38 12.90
N ILE A 832 -16.81 -0.17 13.91
CA ILE A 832 -16.85 1.07 14.69
C ILE A 832 -15.52 1.27 15.43
N ARG A 833 -14.97 0.21 16.04
CA ARG A 833 -13.67 0.26 16.73
C ARG A 833 -12.52 0.62 15.79
N LEU A 834 -12.51 0.08 14.57
CA LEU A 834 -11.51 0.43 13.57
C LEU A 834 -11.63 1.88 13.09
N VAL A 835 -12.85 2.39 12.86
CA VAL A 835 -13.05 3.80 12.47
C VAL A 835 -12.63 4.73 13.61
N ALA A 836 -12.87 4.35 14.87
CA ALA A 836 -12.47 5.12 16.05
C ALA A 836 -10.95 5.34 16.18
N LEU A 837 -10.11 4.52 15.52
CA LEU A 837 -8.66 4.73 15.46
C LEU A 837 -8.30 6.12 14.91
N VAL A 838 -9.00 6.52 13.85
CA VAL A 838 -8.71 7.75 13.10
C VAL A 838 -9.80 8.80 13.25
N GLN A 839 -11.00 8.47 13.74
CA GLN A 839 -12.05 9.45 14.03
C GLN A 839 -11.70 10.32 15.24
N ARG A 840 -12.10 11.59 15.20
CA ARG A 840 -12.07 12.43 16.40
C ARG A 840 -13.07 11.95 17.44
N ASN A 841 -12.59 11.74 18.65
CA ASN A 841 -13.44 11.49 19.81
C ASN A 841 -14.11 12.78 20.32
N THR A 842 -14.90 12.66 21.39
CA THR A 842 -15.59 13.77 22.06
C THR A 842 -14.66 14.87 22.62
N GLN A 843 -13.36 14.60 22.77
CA GLN A 843 -12.33 15.60 23.14
C GLN A 843 -11.66 16.24 21.91
N GLY A 844 -12.09 15.90 20.70
CA GLY A 844 -11.51 16.37 19.45
C GLY A 844 -10.19 15.67 19.05
N LYS A 845 -9.79 14.60 19.75
CA LYS A 845 -8.51 13.90 19.53
C LYS A 845 -8.68 12.66 18.66
N ARG A 846 -7.66 12.32 17.87
CA ARG A 846 -7.58 11.02 17.17
C ARG A 846 -6.65 10.12 17.99
N VAL A 847 -7.08 8.90 18.31
CA VAL A 847 -6.21 8.01 19.12
C VAL A 847 -4.95 7.61 18.37
N ALA A 848 -5.00 7.53 17.03
CA ALA A 848 -3.85 7.30 16.17
C ALA A 848 -2.72 8.34 16.36
N ASN A 849 -3.03 9.57 16.80
CA ASN A 849 -2.04 10.62 17.06
C ASN A 849 -1.19 10.35 18.32
N GLY A 850 -1.47 9.29 19.08
CA GLY A 850 -0.66 8.91 20.25
C GLY A 850 -0.63 9.94 21.38
N GLY A 851 -1.63 10.83 21.45
CA GLY A 851 -1.69 11.91 22.43
C GLY A 851 -0.83 13.14 22.10
N ASN A 852 -0.35 13.26 20.85
CA ASN A 852 0.40 14.44 20.41
C ASN A 852 -0.52 15.68 20.35
N ALA A 853 -0.27 16.65 21.25
CA ALA A 853 -1.10 17.85 21.37
C ALA A 853 -1.08 18.73 20.10
N LYS A 854 0.05 18.77 19.39
CA LYS A 854 0.17 19.50 18.12
C LYS A 854 -0.75 18.89 17.08
N ALA A 855 -0.71 17.58 16.91
CA ALA A 855 -1.55 16.85 15.96
C ALA A 855 -3.05 16.93 16.32
N ASP A 856 -3.41 16.90 17.60
CA ASP A 856 -4.82 16.87 18.02
C ASP A 856 -5.50 18.25 18.06
N GLN A 857 -4.79 19.30 18.49
CA GLN A 857 -5.42 20.57 18.88
C GLN A 857 -5.11 21.72 17.93
N ASP A 858 -3.95 21.68 17.25
CA ASP A 858 -3.53 22.78 16.39
C ASP A 858 -4.43 22.86 15.15
N PRO A 859 -4.97 24.03 14.81
CA PRO A 859 -5.89 24.21 13.67
C PRO A 859 -5.24 23.89 12.31
N HIS A 860 -3.92 23.85 12.22
CA HIS A 860 -3.17 23.51 11.01
C HIS A 860 -2.71 22.04 10.96
N PHE A 861 -3.05 21.23 11.97
CA PHE A 861 -2.73 19.81 12.03
C PHE A 861 -3.93 18.91 12.27
N ARG A 862 -4.88 19.33 13.11
CA ARG A 862 -6.01 18.48 13.56
C ARG A 862 -6.78 17.82 12.42
N ASP A 863 -6.92 18.50 11.29
CA ASP A 863 -7.69 18.05 10.12
C ASP A 863 -6.84 17.18 9.16
N LEU A 864 -5.56 17.00 9.44
CA LEU A 864 -4.66 16.14 8.68
C LEU A 864 -4.71 14.71 9.24
N VAL A 865 -4.96 13.73 8.36
CA VAL A 865 -5.14 12.32 8.75
C VAL A 865 -3.96 11.52 8.22
N LEU A 866 -3.31 10.77 9.10
CA LEU A 866 -2.29 9.79 8.76
C LEU A 866 -2.88 8.38 8.78
N PHE A 867 -2.29 7.50 7.98
CA PHE A 867 -2.76 6.13 7.76
C PHE A 867 -1.61 5.19 8.02
N TYR A 868 -1.61 4.56 9.19
CA TYR A 868 -0.49 3.79 9.70
C TYR A 868 -0.51 2.33 9.21
N GLU A 869 0.65 1.68 9.25
CA GLU A 869 0.82 0.25 8.94
C GLU A 869 -0.06 -0.62 9.84
N TYR A 870 0.05 -0.39 11.14
CA TYR A 870 -0.68 -1.08 12.19
C TYR A 870 -0.89 -0.15 13.39
N PHE A 871 -1.63 -0.64 14.39
CA PHE A 871 -2.03 0.17 15.54
C PHE A 871 -1.78 -0.56 16.85
N ASP A 872 -1.32 0.18 17.86
CA ASP A 872 -1.20 -0.31 19.23
C ASP A 872 -2.57 -0.82 19.70
N ALA A 873 -2.62 -2.09 20.09
CA ALA A 873 -3.85 -2.72 20.53
C ALA A 873 -4.43 -2.18 21.85
N GLU A 874 -3.64 -1.52 22.70
CA GLU A 874 -4.11 -1.03 23.99
C GLU A 874 -4.37 0.47 23.99
N THR A 875 -3.66 1.23 23.15
CA THR A 875 -3.77 2.71 23.11
C THR A 875 -4.39 3.25 21.82
N GLY A 876 -4.38 2.48 20.73
CA GLY A 876 -4.83 2.90 19.42
C GLY A 876 -3.85 3.82 18.68
N ARG A 877 -2.65 4.08 19.22
CA ARG A 877 -1.59 4.85 18.54
C ARG A 877 -1.22 4.19 17.21
N GLY A 878 -1.03 4.99 16.17
CA GLY A 878 -0.53 4.53 14.88
C GLY A 878 0.97 4.21 14.91
N LEU A 879 1.36 3.14 14.23
CA LEU A 879 2.71 2.55 14.25
C LEU A 879 3.16 2.15 12.84
N GLY A 880 4.47 2.04 12.64
CA GLY A 880 5.07 1.77 11.32
C GLY A 880 4.80 2.92 10.34
N ALA A 881 4.85 2.61 9.03
CA ALA A 881 4.66 3.61 7.97
C ALA A 881 3.43 4.48 8.17
N SER A 882 3.62 5.79 8.34
CA SER A 882 2.52 6.75 8.61
C SER A 882 1.69 7.13 7.38
N HIS A 883 2.15 6.77 6.19
CA HIS A 883 1.53 7.06 4.90
C HIS A 883 1.11 5.79 4.17
N GLN A 884 0.86 4.73 4.93
CA GLN A 884 0.33 3.46 4.46
C GLN A 884 -1.15 3.54 4.07
N THR A 885 -1.47 4.49 3.19
CA THR A 885 -2.63 4.44 2.30
C THR A 885 -2.47 3.36 1.22
N GLY A 886 -1.94 2.21 1.64
CA GLY A 886 -2.07 0.90 1.05
C GLY A 886 -3.29 0.20 1.64
N TRP A 887 -3.11 -0.86 2.44
CA TRP A 887 -4.25 -1.54 3.06
C TRP A 887 -5.03 -0.66 4.04
N THR A 888 -4.41 0.36 4.67
CA THR A 888 -5.14 1.22 5.63
C THR A 888 -6.09 2.16 4.90
N GLY A 889 -5.96 2.28 3.58
CA GLY A 889 -6.97 2.85 2.69
C GLY A 889 -8.34 2.15 2.76
N LEU A 890 -8.41 0.91 3.29
CA LEU A 890 -9.68 0.24 3.60
C LEU A 890 -10.57 1.04 4.56
N LEU A 891 -10.03 1.98 5.34
CA LEU A 891 -10.84 2.90 6.16
C LEU A 891 -11.85 3.69 5.33
N ALA A 892 -11.55 4.01 4.06
CA ALA A 892 -12.52 4.64 3.17
C ALA A 892 -13.80 3.80 3.01
N MET A 893 -13.65 2.47 2.97
CA MET A 893 -14.74 1.50 2.88
C MET A 893 -15.47 1.32 4.21
N LEU A 894 -14.74 1.34 5.32
CA LEU A 894 -15.31 1.19 6.66
C LEU A 894 -16.12 2.42 7.05
N VAL A 895 -15.61 3.62 6.76
CA VAL A 895 -16.33 4.88 6.97
C VAL A 895 -17.65 4.89 6.20
N GLN A 896 -17.65 4.43 4.94
CA GLN A 896 -18.89 4.33 4.15
C GLN A 896 -19.90 3.38 4.80
N GLN A 897 -19.44 2.23 5.30
CA GLN A 897 -20.31 1.23 5.94
C GLN A 897 -20.85 1.66 7.31
N VAL A 898 -20.04 2.34 8.12
CA VAL A 898 -20.45 2.87 9.43
C VAL A 898 -21.38 4.08 9.26
N GLY A 899 -21.06 4.98 8.33
CA GLY A 899 -21.87 6.16 8.02
C GLY A 899 -23.29 5.84 7.56
N ASP A 900 -23.46 4.79 6.76
CA ASP A 900 -24.78 4.28 6.35
C ASP A 900 -25.67 3.89 7.54
N LYS A 901 -25.06 3.54 8.67
CA LYS A 901 -25.73 2.86 9.79
C LYS A 901 -25.76 3.66 11.08
N CYS A 902 -24.96 4.72 11.20
CA CYS A 902 -24.85 5.50 12.42
C CYS A 902 -25.05 7.00 12.20
N THR A 903 -26.19 7.50 12.66
CA THR A 903 -26.49 8.94 12.71
C THR A 903 -25.92 9.66 13.94
N ASN A 904 -25.43 8.92 14.95
CA ASN A 904 -25.02 9.45 16.27
C ASN A 904 -23.68 8.89 16.82
N CYS A 905 -22.81 8.27 15.99
CA CYS A 905 -21.52 7.76 16.45
C CYS A 905 -20.50 8.91 16.53
N ILE A 906 -20.49 9.58 17.68
CA ILE A 906 -19.50 10.59 18.10
C ILE A 906 -18.86 10.11 19.40
#